data_AF-A0A959MCD1-F1
#
_entry.id   AF-A0A959MCD1-F1
#
_cell.length_a   1.000
_cell.length_b   1.000
_cell.length_c   1.000
_cell.angle_alpha   90.00
_cell.angle_beta   90.00
_cell.angle_gamma   90.00
#
_symmetry.space_group_name_H-M   'P 1'
#
loop_
_entity.id
_entity.type
_entity.pdbx_description
1 polymer ?
#
loop_
_entity_poly.entity_id
_entity_poly.type
_entity_poly.pdbx_seq_one_letter_code
_entity_poly.pdbx_strand_id
1 'polypeptide(L)'
;MRKLLFSVITVLSFTQIALAQTATVSVPLSIGRNNCGGGGGYFRAANDSLYYFSYKSPNLTNHIPLPQGCQPILKPKPRGYNFMVYDASIAFNPADQMIYYVWTNYSLPAPYKSYIWRWAPNTCPRPAAGYDTLRTFNTDIGGITFDANGIGWQLEFSASAPYQGRLRKVDFSTGTIGIPDTLDLTGGKQLWNVGTGDITLTPSGQMYFVFDNKLFTPDYGSAGGPTGHIKCTYIDTIRRPAGASGLPGLTYGDGDLIASYSPGCRYGNINPVTGDTGIVTYSGYAAGKGVSSYDLAAISSGVGAAKKLISVTPTGTPNQYDVVYDIFTRNYGNVPLTNVQLTDDLKTINGVTNVSNVSASLTSNPAGVALNPLYNGTTNINLLAPSQSLPCYPVSDNNFTIRITCRLSNILPGVIYYNSAIATANGFNNVALRDSSTNGSSPDLNQNDKPDDYGEGEPTPFLITITPTIPPCSVLSQVMYSQNFGSGAGMSASLPAVPSASSTYTGSVAVPLTINKFCVSANASTPDPSNFISLTDHTGGVNGRMMVINADAATKVIYRDTLPVSCPGQQYSLSFWTAFIGNSTYQTICDGLGGFKYPMLQVRIRDVVTGLVITQFTTDTIKLTTWQQLGMKWVMPTGFSNVILEILNAGPGGCGNDLVLDDIEYGICDPLPTVSIDNPGGTCLSSSVTFTGNLSDPGIIPGSKEYQWQWSPAPGAGPWTNIIGATSSTYTINPVTPTDTGRYYRVIVCATGNMANPLCRYTSPGSRLIGKTLSVAPASATKNKNNICPGISVSLGITGGTLGTNASWRWYSGSCAGTLVGTGSTINVTPSVTTTYYVRAEGDCNTTACQAVTVFISCDIDKDKDGIPDWVESNMAAAFADANSNGIINAYDPTYPGFVDYNNDYINDNFQADGDSDNDGIPNYLDTGFPGRIDTNADGVDDRFDTDLDGIINMLDLDS
;
A
#
# COMPACT_ATOMS: atom_id res chain seq x y z
N MET A 1 -20.32 -24.75 -22.97
CA MET A 1 -19.47 -25.90 -23.35
C MET A 1 -18.01 -25.56 -23.66
N ARG A 2 -17.64 -24.36 -24.15
CA ARG A 2 -16.22 -23.90 -24.20
C ARG A 2 -15.60 -23.50 -22.84
N LYS A 3 -16.40 -23.36 -21.78
CA LYS A 3 -15.93 -23.12 -20.40
C LYS A 3 -15.60 -24.40 -19.60
N LEU A 4 -15.96 -25.58 -20.10
CA LEU A 4 -15.65 -26.87 -19.44
C LEU A 4 -14.36 -27.52 -19.98
N LEU A 5 -13.90 -27.13 -21.18
CA LEU A 5 -12.63 -27.62 -21.73
C LEU A 5 -11.39 -26.91 -21.15
N PHE A 6 -11.56 -25.71 -20.59
CA PHE A 6 -10.46 -24.99 -19.94
C PHE A 6 -10.09 -25.63 -18.59
N SER A 7 -11.07 -26.10 -17.81
CA SER A 7 -10.82 -26.74 -16.52
C SER A 7 -10.21 -28.15 -16.60
N VAL A 8 -10.23 -28.81 -17.76
CA VAL A 8 -9.61 -30.14 -17.93
C VAL A 8 -8.17 -30.04 -18.45
N ILE A 9 -7.81 -28.94 -19.12
CA ILE A 9 -6.41 -28.66 -19.52
C ILE A 9 -5.63 -28.01 -18.37
N THR A 10 -6.29 -27.34 -17.40
CA THR A 10 -5.62 -26.87 -16.18
C THR A 10 -5.37 -27.97 -15.15
N VAL A 11 -5.88 -29.19 -15.33
CA VAL A 11 -5.63 -30.32 -14.40
C VAL A 11 -4.61 -31.32 -14.97
N LEU A 12 -4.29 -31.25 -16.27
CA LEU A 12 -3.24 -32.07 -16.90
C LEU A 12 -1.91 -31.34 -17.12
N SER A 13 -1.82 -30.05 -16.75
CA SER A 13 -0.56 -29.30 -16.62
C SER A 13 -0.04 -29.22 -15.18
N PHE A 14 -0.78 -29.79 -14.22
CA PHE A 14 -0.42 -29.85 -12.80
C PHE A 14 0.20 -31.20 -12.39
N THR A 15 0.36 -32.14 -13.32
CA THR A 15 1.03 -33.43 -13.07
C THR A 15 2.54 -33.40 -13.34
N GLN A 16 3.12 -32.21 -13.54
CA GLN A 16 4.58 -31.96 -13.47
C GLN A 16 4.97 -30.94 -12.39
N ILE A 17 4.08 -30.60 -11.45
CA ILE A 17 4.52 -30.27 -10.07
C ILE A 17 4.80 -31.62 -9.39
N ALA A 18 5.74 -32.37 -9.95
CA ALA A 18 6.14 -33.69 -9.48
C ALA A 18 7.19 -33.48 -8.39
N LEU A 19 6.71 -33.42 -7.14
CA LEU A 19 7.49 -33.38 -5.90
C LEU A 19 8.37 -32.12 -5.75
N ALA A 20 8.01 -31.24 -4.81
CA ALA A 20 8.95 -30.26 -4.28
C ALA A 20 10.17 -31.01 -3.72
N GLN A 21 11.25 -31.04 -4.50
CA GLN A 21 12.54 -31.62 -4.11
C GLN A 21 13.17 -30.71 -3.05
N THR A 22 13.80 -31.32 -2.06
CA THR A 22 14.53 -30.60 -1.01
C THR A 22 15.85 -30.07 -1.57
N ALA A 23 16.35 -28.97 -1.00
CA ALA A 23 17.65 -28.42 -1.39
C ALA A 23 18.78 -29.32 -0.92
N THR A 24 18.58 -30.02 0.20
CA THR A 24 19.51 -31.01 0.75
C THR A 24 18.88 -32.40 0.89
N VAL A 25 19.72 -33.42 0.78
CA VAL A 25 19.39 -34.82 1.08
C VAL A 25 20.57 -35.46 1.78
N SER A 26 20.33 -36.00 2.96
CA SER A 26 21.35 -36.70 3.76
C SER A 26 21.09 -38.20 3.82
N VAL A 27 22.15 -38.96 3.58
CA VAL A 27 22.20 -40.42 3.66
C VAL A 27 23.18 -40.82 4.77
N PRO A 28 22.75 -40.84 6.05
CA PRO A 28 23.57 -41.39 7.11
C PRO A 28 23.85 -42.86 6.87
N LEU A 29 25.04 -43.31 7.25
CA LEU A 29 25.47 -44.70 7.18
C LEU A 29 26.08 -45.12 8.51
N SER A 30 25.92 -46.40 8.85
CA SER A 30 26.33 -46.90 10.16
C SER A 30 26.86 -48.31 10.08
N ILE A 31 27.92 -48.56 10.86
CA ILE A 31 28.28 -49.92 11.25
C ILE A 31 27.47 -50.29 12.49
N GLY A 32 26.74 -51.40 12.41
CA GLY A 32 25.78 -51.74 13.45
C GLY A 32 25.25 -53.16 13.39
N ARG A 33 24.26 -53.41 14.25
CA ARG A 33 23.51 -54.67 14.33
C ARG A 33 22.02 -54.40 14.23
N ASN A 34 21.28 -55.24 13.52
CA ASN A 34 19.82 -55.20 13.54
C ASN A 34 19.25 -55.67 14.88
N ASN A 35 17.92 -55.59 15.04
CA ASN A 35 17.20 -56.00 16.25
C ASN A 35 17.73 -55.36 17.55
N CYS A 36 18.20 -54.11 17.48
CA CYS A 36 18.74 -53.37 18.64
C CYS A 36 19.88 -54.07 19.38
N GLY A 37 20.69 -54.83 18.62
CA GLY A 37 21.80 -55.60 19.19
C GLY A 37 21.38 -56.94 19.80
N GLY A 38 20.10 -57.34 19.69
CA GLY A 38 19.62 -58.64 20.13
C GLY A 38 20.17 -59.78 19.26
N GLY A 39 20.84 -60.76 19.87
CA GLY A 39 21.22 -62.03 19.23
C GLY A 39 22.71 -62.41 19.22
N GLY A 40 23.62 -61.71 19.91
CA GLY A 40 25.01 -62.14 19.98
C GLY A 40 25.83 -61.46 21.08
N GLY A 41 26.53 -62.26 21.89
CA GLY A 41 27.57 -61.76 22.80
C GLY A 41 28.74 -61.12 22.04
N TYR A 42 29.69 -60.56 22.78
CA TYR A 42 30.88 -59.82 22.32
C TYR A 42 31.68 -60.48 21.16
N PHE A 43 31.45 -61.78 20.87
CA PHE A 43 32.21 -62.59 19.91
C PHE A 43 31.41 -63.12 18.69
N ARG A 44 30.15 -62.73 18.45
CA ARG A 44 29.38 -63.24 17.27
C ARG A 44 29.29 -62.22 16.13
N ALA A 45 30.34 -62.14 15.31
CA ALA A 45 30.42 -61.25 14.13
C ALA A 45 29.45 -61.60 12.98
N ALA A 46 28.57 -62.61 13.13
CA ALA A 46 27.67 -63.06 12.07
C ALA A 46 26.57 -62.05 11.72
N ASN A 47 26.29 -61.07 12.58
CA ASN A 47 25.22 -60.06 12.39
C ASN A 47 25.75 -58.62 12.24
N ASP A 48 27.07 -58.43 12.21
CA ASP A 48 27.70 -57.11 12.05
C ASP A 48 27.52 -56.67 10.60
N SER A 49 27.02 -55.45 10.37
CA SER A 49 26.69 -54.98 9.03
C SER A 49 26.77 -53.47 8.88
N LEU A 50 26.92 -53.02 7.65
CA LEU A 50 26.73 -51.65 7.21
C LEU A 50 25.26 -51.40 6.84
N TYR A 51 24.70 -50.33 7.37
CA TYR A 51 23.34 -49.86 7.13
C TYR A 51 23.35 -48.45 6.54
N TYR A 52 22.39 -48.17 5.66
CA TYR A 52 22.19 -46.85 5.07
C TYR A 52 20.81 -46.32 5.44
N PHE A 53 20.74 -45.05 5.78
CA PHE A 53 19.51 -44.40 6.20
C PHE A 53 19.20 -43.20 5.31
N SER A 54 17.93 -42.83 5.22
CA SER A 54 17.52 -41.50 4.76
C SER A 54 17.19 -40.68 5.99
N TYR A 55 17.73 -39.46 6.07
CA TYR A 55 17.40 -38.54 7.15
C TYR A 55 16.68 -37.31 6.60
N LYS A 56 15.56 -36.99 7.25
CA LYS A 56 14.87 -35.71 7.11
C LYS A 56 14.37 -35.36 8.50
N SER A 57 14.96 -34.34 9.12
CA SER A 57 14.79 -34.04 10.53
C SER A 57 13.31 -34.01 10.95
N PRO A 58 12.91 -34.68 12.05
CA PRO A 58 13.69 -35.54 12.94
C PRO A 58 13.54 -37.05 12.62
N ASN A 59 13.26 -37.42 11.37
CA ASN A 59 12.92 -38.79 10.97
C ASN A 59 14.09 -39.49 10.27
N LEU A 60 14.30 -40.75 10.64
CA LEU A 60 15.28 -41.64 10.05
C LEU A 60 14.57 -42.88 9.46
N THR A 61 14.80 -43.18 8.19
CA THR A 61 14.21 -44.36 7.53
C THR A 61 15.29 -45.20 6.86
N ASN A 62 14.97 -46.43 6.47
CA ASN A 62 15.89 -47.19 5.62
C ASN A 62 16.04 -46.51 4.26
N HIS A 63 17.28 -46.43 3.77
CA HIS A 63 17.54 -45.91 2.44
C HIS A 63 17.38 -47.02 1.39
N ILE A 64 16.58 -46.76 0.36
CA ILE A 64 16.36 -47.66 -0.79
C ILE A 64 16.76 -46.86 -2.04
N PRO A 65 17.58 -47.40 -2.97
CA PRO A 65 17.87 -48.82 -3.21
C PRO A 65 19.20 -49.34 -2.64
N LEU A 66 19.87 -48.60 -1.75
CA LEU A 66 21.19 -49.03 -1.24
C LEU A 66 21.13 -50.37 -0.50
N PRO A 67 22.18 -51.22 -0.58
CA PRO A 67 22.22 -52.50 0.09
C PRO A 67 22.07 -52.37 1.62
N GLN A 68 20.97 -52.86 2.17
CA GLN A 68 20.75 -52.90 3.62
C GLN A 68 21.39 -54.14 4.25
N GLY A 69 22.04 -53.98 5.40
CA GLY A 69 22.70 -55.09 6.09
C GLY A 69 23.90 -55.64 5.31
N CYS A 70 24.67 -54.77 4.65
CA CYS A 70 25.85 -55.17 3.92
C CYS A 70 26.92 -55.73 4.86
N GLN A 71 27.46 -56.91 4.56
CA GLN A 71 28.56 -57.52 5.32
C GLN A 71 29.78 -57.68 4.41
N PRO A 72 30.73 -56.74 4.44
CA PRO A 72 32.00 -56.85 3.73
C PRO A 72 32.75 -58.17 4.04
N ILE A 73 33.51 -58.69 3.07
CA ILE A 73 34.49 -59.76 3.28
C ILE A 73 35.88 -59.14 3.11
N LEU A 74 36.65 -59.03 4.19
CA LEU A 74 37.90 -58.25 4.24
C LEU A 74 39.15 -59.14 4.44
N LYS A 75 40.30 -58.72 3.89
CA LYS A 75 41.64 -59.30 4.13
C LYS A 75 42.59 -58.30 4.82
N PRO A 76 43.53 -58.78 5.65
CA PRO A 76 43.44 -60.05 6.37
C PRO A 76 42.24 -59.98 7.33
N LYS A 77 41.64 -61.13 7.65
CA LYS A 77 40.45 -61.18 8.49
C LYS A 77 40.77 -60.78 9.93
N PRO A 78 40.11 -59.74 10.51
CA PRO A 78 40.23 -59.43 11.93
C PRO A 78 39.85 -60.64 12.79
N ARG A 79 40.81 -61.22 13.52
CA ARG A 79 40.61 -62.43 14.38
C ARG A 79 39.85 -63.59 13.70
N GLY A 80 39.92 -63.72 12.38
CA GLY A 80 39.22 -64.75 11.60
C GLY A 80 37.79 -64.42 11.14
N TYR A 81 37.28 -63.21 11.39
CA TYR A 81 35.94 -62.76 10.99
C TYR A 81 35.98 -61.84 9.77
N ASN A 82 34.85 -61.71 9.06
CA ASN A 82 34.78 -60.97 7.80
C ASN A 82 34.61 -59.45 7.97
N PHE A 83 33.85 -59.00 8.97
CA PHE A 83 33.52 -57.59 9.28
C PHE A 83 33.13 -57.47 10.76
N MET A 84 33.46 -56.38 11.44
CA MET A 84 33.16 -56.18 12.87
C MET A 84 32.68 -54.76 13.16
N VAL A 85 31.90 -54.59 14.23
CA VAL A 85 31.48 -53.26 14.71
C VAL A 85 32.27 -52.75 15.92
N TYR A 86 33.00 -53.62 16.62
CA TYR A 86 33.81 -53.25 17.77
C TYR A 86 35.21 -52.82 17.34
N ASP A 87 35.77 -51.85 18.05
CA ASP A 87 37.08 -51.26 17.76
C ASP A 87 37.22 -50.81 16.30
N ALA A 88 36.10 -50.34 15.73
CA ALA A 88 35.99 -49.96 14.34
C ALA A 88 35.39 -48.56 14.19
N SER A 89 35.75 -47.90 13.10
CA SER A 89 35.17 -46.63 12.69
C SER A 89 34.84 -46.60 11.20
N ILE A 90 33.90 -45.75 10.83
CA ILE A 90 33.47 -45.54 9.46
C ILE A 90 33.41 -44.05 9.14
N ALA A 91 33.91 -43.67 7.97
CA ALA A 91 33.83 -42.30 7.50
C ALA A 91 33.67 -42.25 5.97
N PHE A 92 33.08 -41.19 5.45
CA PHE A 92 33.02 -40.92 4.02
C PHE A 92 34.05 -39.86 3.67
N ASN A 93 34.88 -40.12 2.66
CA ASN A 93 35.89 -39.18 2.20
C ASN A 93 35.36 -38.40 0.98
N PRO A 94 35.13 -37.08 1.10
CA PRO A 94 34.60 -36.26 0.02
C PRO A 94 35.58 -36.05 -1.15
N ALA A 95 36.89 -36.20 -0.93
CA ALA A 95 37.88 -35.97 -1.98
C ALA A 95 37.94 -37.13 -3.00
N ASP A 96 37.81 -38.38 -2.54
CA ASP A 96 37.84 -39.56 -3.39
C ASP A 96 36.48 -40.27 -3.55
N GLN A 97 35.44 -39.78 -2.86
CA GLN A 97 34.07 -40.29 -2.89
C GLN A 97 33.94 -41.76 -2.43
N MET A 98 34.79 -42.19 -1.50
CA MET A 98 34.81 -43.55 -0.96
C MET A 98 34.43 -43.60 0.52
N ILE A 99 33.81 -44.72 0.92
CA ILE A 99 33.64 -45.06 2.34
C ILE A 99 34.94 -45.69 2.83
N TYR A 100 35.43 -45.22 3.97
CA TYR A 100 36.58 -45.77 4.69
C TYR A 100 36.07 -46.51 5.93
N TYR A 101 36.55 -47.72 6.10
CA TYR A 101 36.35 -48.52 7.30
C TYR A 101 37.70 -48.81 7.94
N VAL A 102 37.80 -48.45 9.21
CA VAL A 102 38.99 -48.58 10.04
C VAL A 102 38.70 -49.60 11.11
N TRP A 103 39.58 -50.57 11.29
CA TRP A 103 39.52 -51.47 12.43
C TRP A 103 40.87 -51.50 13.15
N THR A 104 40.84 -51.36 14.47
CA THR A 104 42.04 -51.28 15.29
C THR A 104 42.04 -52.38 16.34
N ASN A 105 43.15 -53.11 16.43
CA ASN A 105 43.34 -54.08 17.49
C ASN A 105 44.17 -53.47 18.61
N TYR A 106 43.50 -52.85 19.58
CA TYR A 106 44.15 -52.19 20.72
C TYR A 106 44.97 -53.15 21.60
N SER A 107 44.78 -54.47 21.47
CA SER A 107 45.49 -55.49 22.25
C SER A 107 46.82 -55.95 21.64
N LEU A 108 47.13 -55.60 20.38
CA LEU A 108 48.37 -56.03 19.72
C LEU A 108 49.48 -54.98 19.86
N PRO A 109 50.75 -55.38 20.07
CA PRO A 109 51.87 -54.48 19.91
C PRO A 109 52.08 -54.10 18.43
N ALA A 110 52.68 -52.94 18.18
CA ALA A 110 53.14 -52.53 16.84
C ALA A 110 53.99 -53.66 16.18
N PRO A 111 53.99 -53.82 14.84
CA PRO A 111 53.69 -52.80 13.83
C PRO A 111 52.31 -52.86 13.16
N TYR A 112 51.40 -53.79 13.47
CA TYR A 112 50.10 -53.86 12.77
C TYR A 112 48.93 -53.65 13.74
N LYS A 113 48.63 -52.39 14.08
CA LYS A 113 47.54 -52.04 15.02
C LYS A 113 46.23 -51.75 14.29
N SER A 114 46.27 -50.90 13.26
CA SER A 114 45.07 -50.45 12.55
C SER A 114 45.08 -50.89 11.09
N TYR A 115 43.94 -51.36 10.60
CA TYR A 115 43.73 -51.90 9.25
C TYR A 115 42.63 -51.11 8.56
N ILE A 116 42.90 -50.68 7.33
CA ILE A 116 42.03 -49.77 6.57
C ILE A 116 41.53 -50.45 5.31
N TRP A 117 40.24 -50.31 5.06
CA TRP A 117 39.60 -50.67 3.80
C TRP A 117 38.81 -49.49 3.28
N ARG A 118 38.63 -49.41 1.96
CA ARG A 118 37.73 -48.44 1.36
C ARG A 118 36.97 -49.03 0.19
N TRP A 119 35.73 -48.60 -0.05
CA TRP A 119 34.92 -49.03 -1.19
C TRP A 119 33.92 -47.96 -1.61
N ALA A 120 33.35 -48.12 -2.80
CA ALA A 120 32.36 -47.19 -3.32
C ALA A 120 31.02 -47.32 -2.53
N PRO A 121 30.36 -46.20 -2.19
CA PRO A 121 29.15 -46.21 -1.35
C PRO A 121 27.97 -47.06 -1.84
N ASN A 122 27.88 -47.29 -3.15
CA ASN A 122 26.82 -48.08 -3.77
C ASN A 122 27.13 -49.58 -3.83
N THR A 123 28.23 -50.04 -3.23
CA THR A 123 28.67 -51.43 -3.29
C THR A 123 28.68 -52.11 -1.91
N CYS A 124 28.65 -53.44 -1.93
CA CYS A 124 28.95 -54.26 -0.76
C CYS A 124 30.13 -55.19 -1.09
N PRO A 125 31.35 -54.92 -0.62
CA PRO A 125 32.54 -55.64 -1.07
C PRO A 125 32.55 -57.08 -0.52
N ARG A 126 32.12 -58.04 -1.36
CA ARG A 126 32.07 -59.48 -1.05
C ARG A 126 32.81 -60.38 -2.06
N PRO A 127 34.06 -60.09 -2.44
CA PRO A 127 34.81 -61.00 -3.31
C PRO A 127 35.11 -62.32 -2.56
N ALA A 128 35.09 -63.45 -3.27
CA ALA A 128 35.31 -64.78 -2.68
C ALA A 128 36.68 -64.90 -1.95
N ALA A 129 37.70 -64.22 -2.47
CA ALA A 129 39.02 -64.19 -1.84
C ALA A 129 39.07 -63.27 -0.60
N GLY A 130 38.14 -62.33 -0.45
CA GLY A 130 38.20 -61.20 0.48
C GLY A 130 38.84 -59.95 -0.15
N TYR A 131 38.37 -58.78 0.28
CA TYR A 131 38.73 -57.46 -0.22
C TYR A 131 40.04 -57.00 0.42
N ASP A 132 41.00 -56.57 -0.39
CA ASP A 132 42.37 -56.32 0.08
C ASP A 132 42.45 -55.11 1.02
N THR A 133 43.34 -55.18 2.02
CA THR A 133 43.62 -54.03 2.89
C THR A 133 44.18 -52.91 2.05
N LEU A 134 43.59 -51.71 2.16
CA LEU A 134 44.15 -50.52 1.55
C LEU A 134 45.51 -50.20 2.18
N ARG A 135 45.57 -50.21 3.52
CA ARG A 135 46.75 -49.85 4.29
C ARG A 135 46.67 -50.37 5.73
N THR A 136 47.82 -50.53 6.35
CA THR A 136 47.94 -50.76 7.80
C THR A 136 48.77 -49.68 8.47
N PHE A 137 48.48 -49.38 9.73
CA PHE A 137 49.22 -48.43 10.55
C PHE A 137 49.72 -49.06 11.85
N ASN A 138 50.89 -48.59 12.28
CA ASN A 138 51.56 -49.07 13.50
C ASN A 138 51.03 -48.41 14.79
N THR A 139 50.02 -47.55 14.67
CA THR A 139 49.37 -46.84 15.78
C THR A 139 47.88 -47.12 15.78
N ASP A 140 47.24 -46.81 16.91
CA ASP A 140 45.80 -46.92 17.09
C ASP A 140 45.09 -45.78 16.34
N ILE A 141 44.11 -46.13 15.49
CA ILE A 141 43.28 -45.19 14.73
C ILE A 141 41.81 -45.53 14.99
N GLY A 142 41.11 -44.70 15.76
CA GLY A 142 39.68 -44.85 16.01
C GLY A 142 39.01 -43.49 16.16
N GLY A 143 37.73 -43.40 15.80
CA GLY A 143 36.98 -42.14 15.72
C GLY A 143 37.59 -41.22 14.66
N ILE A 144 37.20 -41.43 13.40
CA ILE A 144 37.77 -40.69 12.26
C ILE A 144 36.70 -39.91 11.50
N THR A 145 37.08 -38.76 10.97
CA THR A 145 36.27 -38.00 10.02
C THR A 145 37.16 -37.38 8.95
N PHE A 146 36.63 -37.08 7.76
CA PHE A 146 37.41 -36.51 6.66
C PHE A 146 37.04 -35.05 6.44
N ASP A 147 38.07 -34.21 6.31
CA ASP A 147 37.86 -32.87 5.77
C ASP A 147 37.65 -32.92 4.26
N ALA A 148 37.28 -31.78 3.70
CA ALA A 148 37.05 -31.69 2.27
C ALA A 148 38.29 -32.06 1.45
N ASN A 149 39.51 -31.82 1.96
CA ASN A 149 40.77 -32.17 1.30
C ASN A 149 41.09 -33.67 1.31
N GLY A 150 40.24 -34.48 1.93
CA GLY A 150 40.44 -35.91 2.08
C GLY A 150 41.48 -36.28 3.12
N ILE A 151 41.84 -35.34 4.00
CA ILE A 151 42.66 -35.63 5.18
C ILE A 151 41.75 -36.17 6.28
N GLY A 152 42.14 -37.31 6.83
CA GLY A 152 41.47 -37.90 7.98
C GLY A 152 41.89 -37.19 9.27
N TRP A 153 40.95 -37.03 10.17
CA TRP A 153 41.15 -36.44 11.48
C TRP A 153 40.72 -37.41 12.56
N GLN A 154 41.63 -37.69 13.48
CA GLN A 154 41.44 -38.59 14.60
C GLN A 154 41.48 -37.81 15.91
N LEU A 155 40.54 -38.11 16.80
CA LEU A 155 40.58 -37.65 18.19
C LEU A 155 41.21 -38.73 19.09
N GLU A 156 42.18 -38.34 19.91
CA GLU A 156 42.83 -39.22 20.89
C GLU A 156 42.83 -38.59 22.29
N PHE A 157 43.01 -39.40 23.33
CA PHE A 157 42.94 -38.95 24.73
C PHE A 157 44.15 -39.43 25.54
N SER A 158 44.49 -38.69 26.61
CA SER A 158 45.47 -39.12 27.61
C SER A 158 45.07 -40.43 28.31
N ALA A 159 46.03 -41.11 28.95
CA ALA A 159 45.78 -42.41 29.57
C ALA A 159 44.94 -42.37 30.87
N SER A 160 44.74 -41.19 31.48
CA SER A 160 44.01 -41.05 32.75
C SER A 160 43.19 -39.76 32.80
N ALA A 161 42.15 -39.76 33.64
CA ALA A 161 41.23 -38.64 33.84
C ALA A 161 41.82 -37.56 34.79
N PRO A 162 41.45 -36.27 34.66
CA PRO A 162 40.67 -35.70 33.56
C PRO A 162 41.40 -35.85 32.23
N TYR A 163 40.70 -36.34 31.22
CA TYR A 163 41.27 -36.72 29.95
C TYR A 163 41.60 -35.47 29.13
N GLN A 164 42.85 -35.37 28.67
CA GLN A 164 43.29 -34.36 27.72
C GLN A 164 43.02 -34.87 26.31
N GLY A 165 42.14 -34.20 25.57
CA GLY A 165 41.89 -34.48 24.16
C GLY A 165 43.03 -33.96 23.29
N ARG A 166 43.34 -34.69 22.21
CA ARG A 166 44.28 -34.27 21.17
C ARG A 166 43.74 -34.62 19.81
N LEU A 167 43.98 -33.77 18.82
CA LEU A 167 43.53 -33.97 17.45
C LEU A 167 44.72 -34.24 16.54
N ARG A 168 44.58 -35.22 15.65
CA ARG A 168 45.67 -35.73 14.84
C ARG A 168 45.27 -35.90 13.37
N LYS A 169 46.11 -35.43 12.47
CA LYS A 169 45.97 -35.66 11.02
C LYS A 169 46.42 -37.07 10.66
N VAL A 170 45.63 -37.75 9.83
CA VAL A 170 45.90 -39.06 9.26
C VAL A 170 45.71 -38.96 7.75
N ASP A 171 46.80 -39.06 7.00
CA ASP A 171 46.74 -39.11 5.54
C ASP A 171 46.74 -40.57 5.09
N PHE A 172 45.56 -41.06 4.75
CA PHE A 172 45.37 -42.43 4.28
C PHE A 172 45.98 -42.68 2.88
N SER A 173 46.18 -41.62 2.09
CA SER A 173 46.76 -41.72 0.75
C SER A 173 48.26 -41.99 0.82
N THR A 174 48.99 -41.24 1.65
CA THR A 174 50.44 -41.41 1.83
C THR A 174 50.79 -42.43 2.91
N GLY A 175 49.86 -42.70 3.83
CA GLY A 175 50.12 -43.53 5.01
C GLY A 175 50.89 -42.80 6.10
N THR A 176 50.86 -41.46 6.09
CA THR A 176 51.52 -40.65 7.11
C THR A 176 50.56 -40.29 8.23
N ILE A 177 51.12 -40.19 9.44
CA ILE A 177 50.38 -39.79 10.63
C ILE A 177 51.09 -38.58 11.22
N GLY A 178 50.35 -37.51 11.42
CA GLY A 178 50.84 -36.26 11.98
C GLY A 178 51.20 -36.37 13.47
N ILE A 179 51.82 -35.33 13.99
CA ILE A 179 51.95 -35.14 15.44
C ILE A 179 50.59 -34.66 15.97
N PRO A 180 50.10 -35.21 17.09
CA PRO A 180 48.82 -34.79 17.66
C PRO A 180 48.96 -33.45 18.39
N ASP A 181 48.01 -32.55 18.17
CA ASP A 181 47.93 -31.25 18.87
C ASP A 181 46.93 -31.32 20.02
N THR A 182 47.24 -30.61 21.10
CA THR A 182 46.41 -30.59 22.31
C THR A 182 45.15 -29.75 22.11
N LEU A 183 43.99 -30.25 22.56
CA LEU A 183 42.74 -29.49 22.56
C LEU A 183 42.59 -28.69 23.86
N ASP A 184 42.50 -27.38 23.73
CA ASP A 184 42.24 -26.46 24.84
C ASP A 184 40.73 -26.23 24.98
N LEU A 185 40.11 -27.01 25.88
CA LEU A 185 38.67 -26.94 26.14
C LEU A 185 38.29 -25.64 26.85
N THR A 186 37.37 -24.88 26.27
CA THR A 186 36.87 -23.62 26.86
C THR A 186 35.76 -23.86 27.88
N GLY A 187 35.32 -22.80 28.58
CA GLY A 187 34.20 -22.87 29.53
C GLY A 187 34.52 -23.60 30.84
N GLY A 188 35.83 -23.80 31.14
CA GLY A 188 36.29 -24.52 32.34
C GLY A 188 35.89 -26.00 32.36
N LYS A 189 35.53 -26.57 31.21
CA LYS A 189 35.05 -27.95 31.11
C LYS A 189 36.22 -28.93 31.03
N GLN A 190 36.04 -30.05 31.70
CA GLN A 190 36.96 -31.19 31.69
C GLN A 190 36.20 -32.46 31.25
N LEU A 191 36.95 -33.42 30.72
CA LEU A 191 36.43 -34.72 30.31
C LEU A 191 36.78 -35.77 31.36
N TRP A 192 35.76 -36.36 31.99
CA TRP A 192 35.95 -37.41 33.00
C TRP A 192 35.66 -38.81 32.46
N ASN A 193 35.00 -38.91 31.32
CA ASN A 193 34.68 -40.16 30.66
C ASN A 193 34.79 -40.03 29.13
N VAL A 194 35.75 -40.75 28.56
CA VAL A 194 36.00 -40.80 27.11
C VAL A 194 35.78 -42.20 26.53
N GLY A 195 35.16 -43.11 27.31
CA GLY A 195 34.87 -44.47 26.85
C GLY A 195 33.75 -44.54 25.80
N THR A 196 33.00 -43.46 25.61
CA THR A 196 32.01 -43.32 24.54
C THR A 196 31.99 -41.87 24.07
N GLY A 197 31.85 -41.68 22.77
CA GLY A 197 31.79 -40.39 22.11
C GLY A 197 32.19 -40.57 20.66
N ASP A 198 32.00 -39.53 19.86
CA ASP A 198 32.35 -39.58 18.44
C ASP A 198 32.57 -38.18 17.85
N ILE A 199 33.09 -38.12 16.62
CA ILE A 199 33.53 -36.93 15.88
C ILE A 199 32.96 -36.93 14.46
N THR A 200 32.52 -35.76 13.98
CA THR A 200 32.05 -35.57 12.60
C THR A 200 32.45 -34.20 12.06
N LEU A 201 32.43 -34.08 10.74
CA LEU A 201 32.55 -32.82 10.00
C LEU A 201 31.26 -32.55 9.22
N THR A 202 30.85 -31.29 9.15
CA THR A 202 29.81 -30.84 8.22
C THR A 202 30.39 -30.71 6.81
N PRO A 203 29.55 -30.68 5.76
CA PRO A 203 30.00 -30.41 4.39
C PRO A 203 30.77 -29.11 4.20
N SER A 204 30.45 -28.04 4.95
CA SER A 204 31.23 -26.80 4.93
C SER A 204 32.59 -26.91 5.64
N GLY A 205 32.85 -28.00 6.34
CA GLY A 205 34.09 -28.26 7.06
C GLY A 205 34.04 -27.88 8.53
N GLN A 206 32.88 -27.62 9.14
CA GLN A 206 32.82 -27.40 10.59
C GLN A 206 32.92 -28.74 11.33
N MET A 207 33.88 -28.85 12.25
CA MET A 207 34.10 -30.07 13.03
C MET A 207 33.30 -30.03 14.35
N TYR A 208 32.70 -31.15 14.71
CA TYR A 208 32.01 -31.36 15.98
C TYR A 208 32.44 -32.67 16.61
N PHE A 209 32.55 -32.69 17.93
CA PHE A 209 32.67 -33.94 18.66
C PHE A 209 31.88 -33.90 19.97
N VAL A 210 31.45 -35.08 20.42
CA VAL A 210 30.74 -35.24 21.69
C VAL A 210 31.42 -36.31 22.53
N PHE A 211 32.02 -35.89 23.65
CA PHE A 211 32.63 -36.80 24.64
C PHE A 211 32.25 -36.35 26.05
N ASP A 212 32.11 -37.29 26.98
CA ASP A 212 31.62 -37.01 28.34
C ASP A 212 30.30 -36.19 28.35
N ASN A 213 29.42 -36.49 27.38
CA ASN A 213 28.19 -35.75 27.08
C ASN A 213 28.37 -34.26 26.77
N LYS A 214 29.55 -33.79 26.41
CA LYS A 214 29.81 -32.39 26.14
C LYS A 214 30.07 -32.24 24.65
N LEU A 215 29.31 -31.37 24.01
CA LEU A 215 29.49 -30.99 22.62
C LEU A 215 30.54 -29.89 22.53
N PHE A 216 31.49 -30.09 21.63
CA PHE A 216 32.51 -29.09 21.33
C PHE A 216 32.69 -28.93 19.83
N THR A 217 33.23 -27.76 19.46
CA THR A 217 33.70 -27.48 18.11
C THR A 217 35.14 -26.94 18.13
N PRO A 218 36.12 -27.68 17.58
CA PRO A 218 37.52 -27.25 17.52
C PRO A 218 37.81 -26.36 16.30
N ASP A 219 38.73 -25.42 16.46
CA ASP A 219 39.38 -24.71 15.34
C ASP A 219 40.45 -25.61 14.68
N TYR A 220 40.01 -26.74 14.10
CA TYR A 220 40.92 -27.77 13.60
C TYR A 220 41.84 -27.27 12.46
N GLY A 221 41.47 -26.17 11.78
CA GLY A 221 42.31 -25.52 10.78
C GLY A 221 43.64 -24.99 11.33
N SER A 222 43.71 -24.70 12.64
CA SER A 222 44.95 -24.27 13.31
C SER A 222 45.92 -25.42 13.62
N ALA A 223 45.54 -26.67 13.33
CA ALA A 223 46.37 -27.83 13.65
C ALA A 223 47.65 -27.90 12.81
N GLY A 224 48.77 -28.25 13.46
CA GLY A 224 50.13 -28.13 12.97
C GLY A 224 50.74 -26.75 13.21
N GLY A 225 50.04 -25.87 13.94
CA GLY A 225 50.54 -24.55 14.33
C GLY A 225 51.72 -24.62 15.30
N PRO A 226 52.48 -23.52 15.46
CA PRO A 226 53.72 -23.50 16.24
C PRO A 226 53.53 -23.79 17.74
N THR A 227 52.31 -23.59 18.26
CA THR A 227 51.98 -23.91 19.66
C THR A 227 51.75 -25.39 19.88
N GLY A 228 51.26 -26.14 18.87
CA GLY A 228 50.75 -27.49 19.06
C GLY A 228 49.46 -27.57 19.89
N HIS A 229 48.71 -26.46 19.95
CA HIS A 229 47.46 -26.33 20.70
C HIS A 229 46.33 -25.80 19.79
N ILE A 230 45.15 -26.38 19.93
CA ILE A 230 43.93 -26.04 19.18
C ILE A 230 42.87 -25.59 20.17
N LYS A 231 42.31 -24.39 19.96
CA LYS A 231 41.19 -23.90 20.76
C LYS A 231 39.95 -24.73 20.45
N CYS A 232 39.28 -25.19 21.51
CA CYS A 232 38.10 -26.03 21.40
C CYS A 232 36.92 -25.44 22.17
N THR A 233 35.92 -24.95 21.43
CA THR A 233 34.80 -24.21 22.02
C THR A 233 33.75 -25.17 22.56
N TYR A 234 33.48 -25.09 23.87
CA TYR A 234 32.34 -25.77 24.48
C TYR A 234 31.02 -25.12 24.05
N ILE A 235 30.06 -25.95 23.64
CA ILE A 235 28.73 -25.51 23.22
C ILE A 235 27.73 -25.78 24.34
N ASP A 236 27.42 -27.06 24.61
CA ASP A 236 26.52 -27.45 25.70
C ASP A 236 26.75 -28.90 26.15
N THR A 237 26.07 -29.31 27.22
CA THR A 237 25.97 -30.70 27.68
C THR A 237 24.74 -31.39 27.08
N ILE A 238 25.00 -32.39 26.26
CA ILE A 238 24.02 -33.19 25.54
C ILE A 238 23.22 -34.08 26.49
N ARG A 239 21.89 -33.99 26.41
CA ARG A 239 20.97 -34.85 27.16
C ARG A 239 20.80 -36.18 26.42
N ARG A 240 21.10 -37.27 27.12
CA ARG A 240 20.94 -38.62 26.59
C ARG A 240 19.47 -39.09 26.73
N PRO A 241 18.94 -39.87 25.77
CA PRO A 241 17.67 -40.57 25.96
C PRO A 241 17.70 -41.44 27.22
N ALA A 242 16.54 -41.61 27.86
CA ALA A 242 16.43 -42.40 29.10
C ALA A 242 16.99 -43.82 28.93
N GLY A 243 17.86 -44.22 29.87
CA GLY A 243 18.52 -45.52 29.88
C GLY A 243 19.69 -45.68 28.90
N ALA A 244 20.12 -44.62 28.20
CA ALA A 244 21.32 -44.64 27.37
C ALA A 244 22.57 -44.34 28.22
N SER A 245 23.62 -45.14 28.04
CA SER A 245 24.90 -45.04 28.74
C SER A 245 26.05 -44.55 27.87
N GLY A 246 25.87 -44.47 26.55
CA GLY A 246 26.90 -44.05 25.60
C GLY A 246 26.37 -43.38 24.34
N LEU A 247 27.26 -42.69 23.64
CA LEU A 247 27.04 -42.08 22.32
C LEU A 247 28.14 -42.60 21.37
N PRO A 248 27.97 -43.79 20.78
CA PRO A 248 29.02 -44.41 19.99
C PRO A 248 29.15 -43.87 18.56
N GLY A 249 28.17 -43.12 18.05
CA GLY A 249 28.23 -42.57 16.70
C GLY A 249 27.59 -41.20 16.59
N LEU A 250 28.19 -40.32 15.81
CA LEU A 250 27.82 -38.95 15.56
C LEU A 250 28.04 -38.65 14.07
N THR A 251 27.04 -38.11 13.40
CA THR A 251 27.21 -37.60 12.04
C THR A 251 26.40 -36.32 11.84
N TYR A 252 26.41 -35.77 10.64
CA TYR A 252 25.68 -34.56 10.30
C TYR A 252 24.72 -34.83 9.13
N GLY A 253 23.52 -34.26 9.19
CA GLY A 253 22.59 -34.28 8.07
C GLY A 253 21.37 -33.39 8.29
N ASP A 254 20.83 -32.85 7.19
CA ASP A 254 19.62 -32.00 7.17
C ASP A 254 19.59 -30.91 8.27
N GLY A 255 20.71 -30.18 8.45
CA GLY A 255 20.84 -29.08 9.42
C GLY A 255 21.18 -29.51 10.86
N ASP A 256 21.16 -30.80 11.17
CA ASP A 256 21.34 -31.34 12.52
C ASP A 256 22.59 -32.23 12.65
N LEU A 257 23.11 -32.34 13.88
CA LEU A 257 23.96 -33.47 14.24
C LEU A 257 23.08 -34.66 14.62
N ILE A 258 23.35 -35.83 14.04
CA ILE A 258 22.62 -37.08 14.29
C ILE A 258 23.48 -37.95 15.18
N ALA A 259 23.01 -38.24 16.39
CA ALA A 259 23.69 -39.10 17.34
C ALA A 259 22.98 -40.43 17.48
N SER A 260 23.76 -41.51 17.52
CA SER A 260 23.31 -42.81 18.00
C SER A 260 23.66 -42.99 19.47
N TYR A 261 22.82 -43.73 20.19
CA TYR A 261 22.98 -43.96 21.63
C TYR A 261 22.95 -45.45 21.95
N SER A 262 23.84 -45.87 22.84
CA SER A 262 23.93 -47.25 23.32
C SER A 262 23.50 -47.37 24.79
N PRO A 263 23.01 -48.55 25.22
CA PRO A 263 22.63 -49.70 24.39
C PRO A 263 21.29 -49.49 23.64
N GLY A 264 21.12 -50.19 22.52
CA GLY A 264 19.85 -50.29 21.78
C GLY A 264 19.79 -49.47 20.48
N CYS A 265 18.60 -49.39 19.88
CA CYS A 265 18.33 -48.62 18.66
C CYS A 265 17.85 -47.20 18.99
N ARG A 266 18.70 -46.38 19.61
CA ARG A 266 18.30 -45.05 20.03
C ARG A 266 19.05 -44.02 19.22
N TYR A 267 18.31 -43.08 18.66
CA TYR A 267 18.85 -41.96 17.90
C TYR A 267 18.29 -40.66 18.45
N GLY A 268 19.08 -39.60 18.37
CA GLY A 268 18.65 -38.24 18.69
C GLY A 268 19.34 -37.27 17.77
N ASN A 269 18.71 -36.12 17.57
CA ASN A 269 19.32 -35.00 16.88
C ASN A 269 19.83 -34.00 17.93
N ILE A 270 20.92 -33.33 17.60
CA ILE A 270 21.56 -32.33 18.42
C ILE A 270 21.67 -31.07 17.56
N ASN A 271 21.12 -29.96 18.04
CA ASN A 271 21.32 -28.68 17.38
C ASN A 271 22.81 -28.29 17.50
N PRO A 272 23.53 -28.06 16.38
CA PRO A 272 24.96 -27.81 16.40
C PRO A 272 25.35 -26.48 17.05
N VAL A 273 24.41 -25.54 17.23
CA VAL A 273 24.65 -24.20 17.78
C VAL A 273 24.25 -24.12 19.25
N THR A 274 23.09 -24.66 19.62
CA THR A 274 22.57 -24.57 20.99
C THR A 274 22.87 -25.81 21.84
N GLY A 275 23.17 -26.94 21.20
CA GLY A 275 23.29 -28.24 21.88
C GLY A 275 21.95 -28.85 22.33
N ASP A 276 20.83 -28.22 21.97
CA ASP A 276 19.50 -28.76 22.25
C ASP A 276 19.33 -30.14 21.63
N THR A 277 18.67 -31.04 22.38
CA THR A 277 18.57 -32.46 22.06
C THR A 277 17.13 -32.85 21.80
N GLY A 278 16.90 -33.52 20.67
CA GLY A 278 15.62 -34.11 20.30
C GLY A 278 15.71 -35.63 20.13
N ILE A 279 14.55 -36.26 19.94
CA ILE A 279 14.45 -37.69 19.66
C ILE A 279 14.28 -37.87 18.15
N VAL A 280 15.10 -38.72 17.56
CA VAL A 280 14.97 -39.10 16.15
C VAL A 280 14.06 -40.33 16.06
N THR A 281 13.01 -40.23 15.24
CA THR A 281 12.06 -41.34 15.05
C THR A 281 12.54 -42.24 13.93
N TYR A 282 12.73 -43.52 14.25
CA TYR A 282 13.16 -44.53 13.28
C TYR A 282 11.99 -45.44 12.85
N SER A 283 11.70 -45.51 11.54
CA SER A 283 10.55 -46.27 11.00
C SER A 283 10.92 -47.40 10.01
N GLY A 284 12.21 -47.70 9.83
CA GLY A 284 12.67 -48.63 8.77
C GLY A 284 12.49 -50.13 9.03
N TYR A 285 12.45 -50.58 10.29
CA TYR A 285 12.23 -52.00 10.66
C TYR A 285 10.99 -52.14 11.55
N ALA A 286 10.39 -53.33 11.61
CA ALA A 286 9.21 -53.62 12.45
C ALA A 286 9.37 -53.05 13.87
N ALA A 287 8.27 -52.54 14.45
CA ALA A 287 8.28 -51.88 15.76
C ALA A 287 9.09 -52.68 16.80
N GLY A 288 10.17 -52.08 17.33
CA GLY A 288 11.09 -52.71 18.29
C GLY A 288 12.29 -53.45 17.71
N LYS A 289 12.52 -53.43 16.38
CA LYS A 289 13.61 -54.17 15.69
C LYS A 289 14.55 -53.31 14.84
N GLY A 290 14.95 -52.12 15.32
CA GLY A 290 15.82 -51.19 14.57
C GLY A 290 17.30 -51.59 14.44
N VAL A 291 18.15 -50.61 14.12
CA VAL A 291 19.62 -50.78 14.09
C VAL A 291 20.25 -50.19 15.36
N SER A 292 21.12 -50.97 16.01
CA SER A 292 22.05 -50.48 17.03
C SER A 292 23.33 -50.06 16.32
N SER A 293 23.57 -48.75 16.25
CA SER A 293 24.74 -48.15 15.63
C SER A 293 25.92 -48.07 16.60
N TYR A 294 27.12 -48.39 16.11
CA TYR A 294 28.39 -48.31 16.85
C TYR A 294 29.33 -47.23 16.32
N ASP A 295 29.05 -46.71 15.13
CA ASP A 295 29.64 -45.51 14.56
C ASP A 295 28.70 -44.98 13.44
N LEU A 296 28.81 -43.70 13.09
CA LEU A 296 28.03 -43.04 12.05
C LEU A 296 28.92 -42.21 11.11
N ALA A 297 28.53 -42.19 9.83
CA ALA A 297 28.99 -41.21 8.86
C ALA A 297 27.82 -40.77 7.99
N ALA A 298 28.02 -39.82 7.08
CA ALA A 298 26.97 -39.37 6.19
C ALA A 298 27.48 -39.01 4.80
N ILE A 299 26.65 -39.32 3.80
CA ILE A 299 26.78 -38.82 2.43
C ILE A 299 25.65 -37.83 2.24
N SER A 300 25.98 -36.57 2.00
CA SER A 300 25.03 -35.47 1.90
C SER A 300 25.16 -34.81 0.54
N SER A 301 24.04 -34.55 -0.09
CA SER A 301 23.94 -33.74 -1.31
C SER A 301 23.19 -32.45 -0.97
N GLY A 302 23.64 -31.32 -1.50
CA GLY A 302 22.97 -30.04 -1.22
C GLY A 302 23.28 -28.99 -2.28
N VAL A 303 22.26 -28.31 -2.81
CA VAL A 303 22.44 -27.15 -3.69
C VAL A 303 21.80 -25.94 -3.03
N GLY A 304 22.48 -24.80 -3.03
CA GLY A 304 21.93 -23.56 -2.51
C GLY A 304 22.19 -22.40 -3.46
N ALA A 305 21.21 -21.51 -3.59
CA ALA A 305 21.24 -20.28 -4.36
C ALA A 305 20.83 -19.07 -3.52
N ALA A 306 21.47 -17.94 -3.79
CA ALA A 306 21.07 -16.64 -3.26
C ALA A 306 21.09 -15.62 -4.37
N LYS A 307 20.10 -14.73 -4.37
CA LYS A 307 19.96 -13.70 -5.38
C LYS A 307 19.98 -12.32 -4.72
N LYS A 308 20.86 -11.47 -5.21
CA LYS A 308 21.10 -10.11 -4.71
C LYS A 308 20.80 -9.08 -5.78
N LEU A 309 20.01 -8.07 -5.43
CA LEU A 309 19.91 -6.86 -6.23
C LEU A 309 21.22 -6.04 -6.12
N ILE A 310 21.84 -5.73 -7.25
CA ILE A 310 23.09 -4.97 -7.32
C ILE A 310 22.81 -3.50 -7.61
N SER A 311 21.99 -3.21 -8.62
CA SER A 311 21.62 -1.85 -8.96
C SER A 311 20.32 -1.77 -9.75
N VAL A 312 19.68 -0.61 -9.67
CA VAL A 312 18.54 -0.21 -10.48
C VAL A 312 18.80 1.20 -10.98
N THR A 313 19.10 1.33 -12.28
CA THR A 313 19.55 2.60 -12.86
C THR A 313 18.55 3.08 -13.91
N PRO A 314 18.04 4.32 -13.82
CA PRO A 314 17.12 4.85 -14.84
C PRO A 314 17.81 4.98 -16.20
N THR A 315 17.10 4.63 -17.28
CA THR A 315 17.64 4.75 -18.65
C THR A 315 17.46 6.13 -19.27
N GLY A 316 16.73 7.02 -18.59
CA GLY A 316 16.24 8.30 -19.12
C GLY A 316 14.88 8.21 -19.81
N THR A 317 14.37 7.00 -20.09
CA THR A 317 12.98 6.79 -20.54
C THR A 317 12.05 6.62 -19.33
N PRO A 318 10.87 7.26 -19.28
CA PRO A 318 9.95 7.12 -18.15
C PRO A 318 9.60 5.66 -17.86
N ASN A 319 9.61 5.29 -16.57
CA ASN A 319 9.29 3.94 -16.07
C ASN A 319 10.17 2.81 -16.65
N GLN A 320 11.39 3.12 -17.08
CA GLN A 320 12.35 2.15 -17.62
C GLN A 320 13.70 2.20 -16.88
N TYR A 321 14.19 1.03 -16.50
CA TYR A 321 15.38 0.88 -15.68
C TYR A 321 16.25 -0.29 -16.16
N ASP A 322 17.57 -0.10 -16.12
CA ASP A 322 18.54 -1.18 -16.22
C ASP A 322 18.75 -1.75 -14.80
N VAL A 323 18.42 -3.03 -14.63
CA VAL A 323 18.44 -3.77 -13.36
C VAL A 323 19.50 -4.86 -13.42
N VAL A 324 20.32 -4.89 -12.36
CA VAL A 324 21.42 -5.86 -12.22
C VAL A 324 21.21 -6.71 -10.98
N TYR A 325 21.30 -8.03 -11.16
CA TYR A 325 21.29 -9.01 -10.07
C TYR A 325 22.56 -9.86 -10.10
N ASP A 326 23.03 -10.27 -8.93
CA ASP A 326 23.99 -11.38 -8.80
C ASP A 326 23.26 -12.59 -8.20
N ILE A 327 23.54 -13.78 -8.74
CA ILE A 327 23.08 -15.05 -8.19
C ILE A 327 24.30 -15.87 -7.80
N PHE A 328 24.48 -16.07 -6.50
CA PHE A 328 25.49 -16.96 -5.94
C PHE A 328 24.90 -18.36 -5.83
N THR A 329 25.65 -19.39 -6.23
CA THR A 329 25.24 -20.79 -6.12
C THR A 329 26.39 -21.62 -5.59
N ARG A 330 26.11 -22.52 -4.65
CA ARG A 330 27.10 -23.35 -3.96
C ARG A 330 26.58 -24.77 -3.72
N ASN A 331 27.50 -25.72 -3.75
CA ASN A 331 27.27 -27.08 -3.26
C ASN A 331 27.44 -27.12 -1.74
N TYR A 332 26.37 -27.48 -1.04
CA TYR A 332 26.30 -27.66 0.42
C TYR A 332 26.40 -29.14 0.83
N GLY A 333 26.61 -30.04 -0.14
CA GLY A 333 26.86 -31.45 0.09
C GLY A 333 28.35 -31.81 0.10
N ASN A 334 28.63 -33.05 0.48
CA ASN A 334 29.96 -33.65 0.44
C ASN A 334 30.15 -34.57 -0.79
N VAL A 335 29.24 -34.48 -1.77
CA VAL A 335 29.30 -35.15 -3.08
C VAL A 335 29.24 -34.14 -4.22
N PRO A 336 29.92 -34.38 -5.36
CA PRO A 336 29.76 -33.55 -6.54
C PRO A 336 28.34 -33.61 -7.06
N LEU A 337 27.82 -32.46 -7.48
CA LEU A 337 26.52 -32.37 -8.13
C LEU A 337 26.68 -32.50 -9.65
N THR A 338 25.71 -33.13 -10.28
CA THR A 338 25.61 -33.29 -11.74
C THR A 338 24.31 -32.69 -12.25
N ASN A 339 24.22 -32.42 -13.55
CA ASN A 339 23.06 -31.77 -14.18
C ASN A 339 22.63 -30.48 -13.46
N VAL A 340 23.62 -29.70 -13.01
CA VAL A 340 23.39 -28.44 -12.33
C VAL A 340 22.80 -27.45 -13.33
N GLN A 341 21.67 -26.85 -12.98
CA GLN A 341 21.01 -25.82 -13.75
C GLN A 341 20.53 -24.72 -12.81
N LEU A 342 20.66 -23.48 -13.27
CA LEU A 342 20.10 -22.31 -12.61
C LEU A 342 19.10 -21.68 -13.57
N THR A 343 17.87 -21.45 -13.13
CA THR A 343 16.86 -20.80 -13.96
C THR A 343 16.42 -19.48 -13.36
N ASP A 344 16.22 -18.47 -14.20
CA ASP A 344 15.67 -17.19 -13.78
C ASP A 344 14.64 -16.70 -14.80
N ASP A 345 13.40 -16.52 -14.33
CA ASP A 345 12.29 -16.11 -15.17
C ASP A 345 11.94 -14.64 -14.92
N LEU A 346 12.66 -13.74 -15.59
CA LEU A 346 12.46 -12.29 -15.47
C LEU A 346 11.05 -11.84 -15.87
N LYS A 347 10.32 -12.62 -16.67
CA LYS A 347 8.93 -12.27 -17.04
C LYS A 347 7.98 -12.28 -15.84
N THR A 348 8.34 -12.98 -14.76
CA THR A 348 7.56 -12.99 -13.51
C THR A 348 7.55 -11.64 -12.80
N ILE A 349 8.51 -10.76 -13.12
CA ILE A 349 8.59 -9.42 -12.54
C ILE A 349 7.39 -8.57 -12.96
N ASN A 350 7.22 -8.36 -14.26
CA ASN A 350 6.14 -7.51 -14.77
C ASN A 350 5.71 -7.84 -16.21
N GLY A 351 5.89 -9.09 -16.66
CA GLY A 351 5.42 -9.57 -17.96
C GLY A 351 6.46 -9.53 -19.07
N VAL A 352 6.31 -10.44 -20.04
CA VAL A 352 7.30 -10.71 -21.10
C VAL A 352 7.59 -9.50 -21.99
N THR A 353 6.61 -8.65 -22.27
CA THR A 353 6.78 -7.47 -23.15
C THR A 353 7.59 -6.35 -22.51
N ASN A 354 7.88 -6.45 -21.21
CA ASN A 354 8.56 -5.43 -20.44
C ASN A 354 10.03 -5.76 -20.16
N VAL A 355 10.52 -6.92 -20.62
CA VAL A 355 11.90 -7.37 -20.44
C VAL A 355 12.67 -7.22 -21.76
N SER A 356 13.83 -6.57 -21.72
CA SER A 356 14.70 -6.36 -22.88
C SER A 356 16.17 -6.29 -22.45
N ASN A 357 17.10 -6.24 -23.41
CA ASN A 357 18.55 -6.10 -23.16
C ASN A 357 19.10 -7.06 -22.09
N VAL A 358 18.65 -8.31 -22.14
CA VAL A 358 19.06 -9.33 -21.16
C VAL A 358 20.43 -9.87 -21.52
N SER A 359 21.30 -9.97 -20.52
CA SER A 359 22.60 -10.64 -20.61
C SER A 359 22.91 -11.31 -19.28
N ALA A 360 23.67 -12.41 -19.35
CA ALA A 360 24.22 -13.10 -18.20
C ALA A 360 25.74 -13.20 -18.35
N SER A 361 26.48 -13.01 -17.26
CA SER A 361 27.93 -13.16 -17.21
C SER A 361 28.37 -13.82 -15.91
N LEU A 362 29.49 -14.54 -15.92
CA LEU A 362 30.07 -15.09 -14.70
C LEU A 362 30.99 -14.05 -14.07
N THR A 363 30.64 -13.58 -12.88
CA THR A 363 31.50 -12.67 -12.09
C THR A 363 32.51 -13.43 -11.25
N SER A 364 32.21 -14.69 -10.93
CA SER A 364 33.10 -15.65 -10.30
C SER A 364 32.76 -17.05 -10.82
N ASN A 365 33.76 -17.84 -11.20
CA ASN A 365 33.55 -19.19 -11.73
C ASN A 365 34.67 -20.19 -11.37
N PRO A 366 34.99 -20.37 -10.08
CA PRO A 366 35.97 -21.37 -9.70
C PRO A 366 35.47 -22.80 -10.00
N ALA A 367 34.15 -23.02 -10.04
CA ALA A 367 33.54 -24.30 -10.46
C ALA A 367 33.72 -24.66 -11.96
N GLY A 368 34.10 -23.71 -12.81
CA GLY A 368 34.26 -23.95 -14.24
C GLY A 368 32.96 -24.23 -15.01
N VAL A 369 31.81 -23.75 -14.52
CA VAL A 369 30.52 -23.91 -15.24
C VAL A 369 30.47 -23.04 -16.48
N ALA A 370 29.68 -23.44 -17.48
CA ALA A 370 29.44 -22.70 -18.70
C ALA A 370 28.02 -22.12 -18.75
N LEU A 371 27.91 -20.86 -19.18
CA LEU A 371 26.63 -20.20 -19.41
C LEU A 371 25.94 -20.74 -20.66
N ASN A 372 24.61 -20.73 -20.64
CA ASN A 372 23.79 -20.94 -21.82
C ASN A 372 23.72 -19.62 -22.63
N PRO A 373 24.30 -19.56 -23.85
CA PRO A 373 24.27 -18.35 -24.67
C PRO A 373 22.87 -17.97 -25.17
N LEU A 374 21.89 -18.87 -25.06
CA LEU A 374 20.50 -18.62 -25.45
C LEU A 374 19.64 -18.05 -24.32
N TYR A 375 20.19 -17.87 -23.11
CA TYR A 375 19.46 -17.28 -22.00
C TYR A 375 18.94 -15.87 -22.37
N ASN A 376 17.63 -15.65 -22.20
CA ASN A 376 17.00 -14.36 -22.41
C ASN A 376 16.01 -13.98 -21.30
N GLY A 377 15.96 -14.76 -20.21
CA GLY A 377 15.14 -14.51 -19.03
C GLY A 377 13.62 -14.55 -19.26
N THR A 378 13.14 -15.04 -20.41
CA THR A 378 11.70 -15.08 -20.71
C THR A 378 11.25 -16.39 -21.32
N THR A 379 11.68 -16.68 -22.55
CA THR A 379 11.39 -17.93 -23.28
C THR A 379 12.45 -18.98 -23.02
N ASN A 380 13.71 -18.56 -22.87
CA ASN A 380 14.80 -19.39 -22.38
C ASN A 380 15.30 -18.83 -21.05
N ILE A 381 14.93 -19.51 -19.97
CA ILE A 381 15.22 -19.12 -18.59
C ILE A 381 16.42 -19.87 -18.01
N ASN A 382 16.99 -20.85 -18.73
CA ASN A 382 18.14 -21.63 -18.27
C ASN A 382 19.41 -20.79 -18.41
N LEU A 383 20.09 -20.51 -17.30
CA LEU A 383 21.32 -19.70 -17.26
C LEU A 383 22.56 -20.52 -17.59
N LEU A 384 22.57 -21.81 -17.28
CA LEU A 384 23.69 -22.71 -17.52
C LEU A 384 23.47 -23.56 -18.77
N ALA A 385 24.55 -23.88 -19.48
CA ALA A 385 24.51 -24.86 -20.55
C ALA A 385 24.06 -26.24 -20.01
N PRO A 386 23.55 -27.17 -20.83
CA PRO A 386 23.14 -28.48 -20.33
C PRO A 386 24.28 -29.24 -19.65
N SER A 387 23.92 -30.14 -18.72
CA SER A 387 24.85 -31.11 -18.10
C SER A 387 26.06 -30.51 -17.37
N GLN A 388 25.90 -29.36 -16.70
CA GLN A 388 26.97 -28.84 -15.83
C GLN A 388 27.14 -29.68 -14.57
N SER A 389 28.32 -29.63 -13.98
CA SER A 389 28.62 -30.20 -12.68
C SER A 389 29.09 -29.13 -11.71
N LEU A 390 28.83 -29.32 -10.42
CA LEU A 390 29.34 -28.46 -9.34
C LEU A 390 30.12 -29.34 -8.36
N PRO A 391 31.45 -29.19 -8.28
CA PRO A 391 32.27 -29.97 -7.35
C PRO A 391 31.83 -29.82 -5.89
N CYS A 392 32.15 -30.80 -5.04
CA CYS A 392 32.20 -30.62 -3.58
C CYS A 392 33.64 -30.44 -3.07
N TYR A 393 34.63 -30.75 -3.93
CA TYR A 393 36.06 -30.69 -3.66
C TYR A 393 36.85 -30.35 -4.93
N PRO A 394 37.86 -29.45 -4.88
CA PRO A 394 38.20 -28.56 -3.75
C PRO A 394 37.08 -27.58 -3.40
N VAL A 395 36.94 -27.24 -2.12
CA VAL A 395 35.86 -26.35 -1.62
C VAL A 395 35.93 -24.98 -2.26
N SER A 396 37.11 -24.51 -2.66
CA SER A 396 37.28 -23.27 -3.42
C SER A 396 36.49 -23.27 -4.73
N ASP A 397 36.23 -24.44 -5.30
CA ASP A 397 35.67 -24.64 -6.64
C ASP A 397 34.23 -25.14 -6.58
N ASN A 398 33.60 -25.16 -5.40
CA ASN A 398 32.24 -25.69 -5.20
C ASN A 398 31.13 -24.66 -5.44
N ASN A 399 31.46 -23.49 -6.00
CA ASN A 399 30.55 -22.36 -6.13
C ASN A 399 30.82 -21.56 -7.40
N PHE A 400 29.86 -20.72 -7.77
CA PHE A 400 29.98 -19.73 -8.83
C PHE A 400 29.02 -18.57 -8.59
N THR A 401 29.20 -17.46 -9.31
CA THR A 401 28.29 -16.31 -9.27
C THR A 401 27.99 -15.82 -10.68
N ILE A 402 26.70 -15.75 -11.02
CA ILE A 402 26.22 -15.21 -12.29
C ILE A 402 25.62 -13.83 -12.06
N ARG A 403 26.05 -12.86 -12.86
CA ARG A 403 25.40 -11.56 -12.96
C ARG A 403 24.38 -11.57 -14.09
N ILE A 404 23.15 -11.20 -13.80
CA ILE A 404 22.12 -10.90 -14.79
C ILE A 404 22.00 -9.39 -14.90
N THR A 405 22.12 -8.88 -16.12
CA THR A 405 21.74 -7.50 -16.46
C THR A 405 20.53 -7.55 -17.36
N CYS A 406 19.50 -6.78 -17.07
CA CYS A 406 18.31 -6.68 -17.89
C CYS A 406 17.74 -5.26 -17.87
N ARG A 407 16.93 -4.93 -18.87
CA ARG A 407 16.16 -3.69 -18.92
C ARG A 407 14.69 -4.02 -18.71
N LEU A 408 14.10 -3.36 -17.71
CA LEU A 408 12.69 -3.49 -17.37
C LEU A 408 11.95 -2.19 -17.72
N SER A 409 10.84 -2.30 -18.44
CA SER A 409 9.95 -1.18 -18.81
C SER A 409 8.63 -1.27 -18.06
N ASN A 410 7.85 -0.19 -18.00
CA ASN A 410 6.57 -0.14 -17.26
C ASN A 410 6.73 -0.52 -15.77
N ILE A 411 7.86 -0.14 -15.18
CA ILE A 411 8.11 -0.25 -13.74
C ILE A 411 7.53 0.98 -13.07
N LEU A 412 6.52 0.78 -12.23
CA LEU A 412 5.82 1.85 -11.54
C LEU A 412 6.54 2.18 -10.22
N PRO A 413 6.85 3.47 -9.95
CA PRO A 413 7.32 3.89 -8.65
C PRO A 413 6.37 3.49 -7.53
N GLY A 414 6.91 3.08 -6.39
CA GLY A 414 6.09 2.66 -5.25
C GLY A 414 5.59 1.21 -5.29
N VAL A 415 5.77 0.47 -6.40
CA VAL A 415 5.40 -0.95 -6.49
C VAL A 415 6.62 -1.82 -6.20
N ILE A 416 6.47 -2.79 -5.29
CA ILE A 416 7.51 -3.79 -5.01
C ILE A 416 7.42 -4.89 -6.06
N TYR A 417 8.55 -5.16 -6.70
CA TYR A 417 8.73 -6.21 -7.68
C TYR A 417 9.62 -7.30 -7.10
N TYR A 418 9.27 -8.55 -7.37
CA TYR A 418 9.97 -9.72 -6.83
C TYR A 418 10.54 -10.56 -7.96
N ASN A 419 11.71 -11.17 -7.71
CA ASN A 419 12.29 -12.14 -8.62
C ASN A 419 13.14 -13.16 -7.85
N SER A 420 13.03 -14.42 -8.24
CA SER A 420 13.81 -15.53 -7.69
C SER A 420 14.49 -16.28 -8.82
N ALA A 421 15.68 -16.78 -8.53
CA ALA A 421 16.31 -17.83 -9.31
C ALA A 421 16.02 -19.19 -8.67
N ILE A 422 16.00 -20.26 -9.45
CA ILE A 422 15.84 -21.64 -8.97
C ILE A 422 17.09 -22.42 -9.35
N ALA A 423 17.77 -23.00 -8.37
CA ALA A 423 18.85 -23.96 -8.61
C ALA A 423 18.28 -25.37 -8.58
N THR A 424 18.73 -26.19 -9.53
CA THR A 424 18.41 -27.62 -9.60
C THR A 424 19.68 -28.40 -9.88
N ALA A 425 19.76 -29.61 -9.34
CA ALA A 425 20.90 -30.48 -9.53
C ALA A 425 20.54 -31.93 -9.20
N ASN A 426 21.43 -32.85 -9.56
CA ASN A 426 21.38 -34.24 -9.12
C ASN A 426 22.56 -34.52 -8.19
N GLY A 427 22.24 -34.95 -6.98
CA GLY A 427 23.20 -35.37 -5.96
C GLY A 427 23.55 -36.86 -6.04
N PHE A 428 23.95 -37.41 -4.90
CA PHE A 428 24.30 -38.82 -4.73
C PHE A 428 23.16 -39.74 -5.21
N ASN A 429 23.51 -40.81 -5.94
CA ASN A 429 22.56 -41.72 -6.58
C ASN A 429 21.51 -41.03 -7.47
N ASN A 430 21.87 -39.90 -8.08
CA ASN A 430 21.01 -39.14 -8.98
C ASN A 430 19.71 -38.62 -8.30
N VAL A 431 19.75 -38.42 -6.98
CA VAL A 431 18.66 -37.80 -6.24
C VAL A 431 18.57 -36.34 -6.67
N ALA A 432 17.41 -35.92 -7.13
CA ALA A 432 17.19 -34.58 -7.61
C ALA A 432 17.00 -33.61 -6.43
N LEU A 433 17.65 -32.45 -6.55
CA LEU A 433 17.70 -31.37 -5.58
C LEU A 433 17.11 -30.11 -6.21
N ARG A 434 16.46 -29.30 -5.39
CA ARG A 434 15.94 -28.01 -5.83
C ARG A 434 16.03 -26.99 -4.71
N ASP A 435 16.55 -25.82 -5.03
CA ASP A 435 16.58 -24.67 -4.14
C ASP A 435 16.00 -23.42 -4.81
N SER A 436 15.27 -22.63 -4.04
CA SER A 436 14.79 -21.31 -4.48
C SER A 436 15.71 -20.27 -3.89
N SER A 437 16.16 -19.30 -4.68
CA SER A 437 17.16 -18.36 -4.21
C SER A 437 16.66 -17.52 -3.04
N THR A 438 17.46 -17.43 -1.98
CA THR A 438 17.22 -16.50 -0.87
C THR A 438 17.69 -15.09 -1.23
N ASN A 439 16.92 -14.06 -0.84
CA ASN A 439 17.30 -12.67 -1.01
C ASN A 439 18.60 -12.34 -0.26
N GLY A 440 19.61 -11.85 -0.99
CA GLY A 440 20.90 -11.43 -0.44
C GLY A 440 22.07 -12.19 -1.06
N SER A 441 23.17 -12.27 -0.29
CA SER A 441 24.44 -12.86 -0.76
C SER A 441 24.67 -14.29 -0.29
N SER A 442 23.88 -14.82 0.66
CA SER A 442 24.08 -16.13 1.26
C SER A 442 22.83 -16.98 1.08
N PRO A 443 22.94 -18.18 0.46
CA PRO A 443 21.81 -19.11 0.31
C PRO A 443 21.28 -19.60 1.66
N ASP A 444 22.23 -19.95 2.52
CA ASP A 444 22.04 -20.41 3.90
C ASP A 444 22.34 -19.24 4.85
N LEU A 445 21.32 -18.71 5.51
CA LEU A 445 21.40 -17.54 6.37
C LEU A 445 21.86 -17.88 7.78
N ASN A 446 21.56 -19.10 8.25
CA ASN A 446 21.86 -19.55 9.60
C ASN A 446 23.18 -20.34 9.69
N GLN A 447 23.80 -20.62 8.54
CA GLN A 447 25.10 -21.30 8.37
C GLN A 447 25.10 -22.73 8.90
N ASN A 448 23.99 -23.45 8.77
CA ASN A 448 23.89 -24.83 9.21
C ASN A 448 24.06 -25.86 8.08
N ASP A 449 24.47 -25.47 6.87
CA ASP A 449 24.58 -26.30 5.65
C ASP A 449 23.26 -26.78 5.04
N LYS A 450 22.15 -26.10 5.33
CA LYS A 450 20.82 -26.41 4.80
C LYS A 450 20.12 -25.14 4.28
N PRO A 451 20.28 -24.82 2.98
CA PRO A 451 19.75 -23.60 2.37
C PRO A 451 18.23 -23.61 2.04
N ASP A 452 17.45 -24.50 2.66
CA ASP A 452 15.99 -24.57 2.52
C ASP A 452 15.25 -24.52 3.86
N ASP A 453 15.83 -23.86 4.86
CA ASP A 453 15.19 -23.63 6.15
C ASP A 453 14.08 -22.56 6.07
N TYR A 454 13.24 -22.51 7.12
CA TYR A 454 12.19 -21.50 7.20
C TYR A 454 12.77 -20.09 7.26
N GLY A 455 12.31 -19.20 6.36
CA GLY A 455 12.86 -17.85 6.18
C GLY A 455 13.94 -17.76 5.09
N GLU A 456 14.31 -18.89 4.49
CA GLU A 456 15.11 -18.98 3.27
C GLU A 456 14.20 -19.22 2.05
N GLY A 457 14.73 -19.04 0.85
CA GLY A 457 13.96 -19.06 -0.39
C GLY A 457 13.09 -17.82 -0.63
N GLU A 458 13.28 -16.76 0.16
CA GLU A 458 12.57 -15.49 0.01
C GLU A 458 13.00 -14.77 -1.28
N PRO A 459 12.06 -14.32 -2.13
CA PRO A 459 12.37 -13.67 -3.39
C PRO A 459 13.10 -12.34 -3.19
N THR A 460 14.00 -11.99 -4.11
CA THR A 460 14.72 -10.71 -4.10
C THR A 460 13.76 -9.58 -4.49
N PRO A 461 13.47 -8.63 -3.60
CA PRO A 461 12.60 -7.52 -3.91
C PRO A 461 13.40 -6.34 -4.51
N PHE A 462 12.76 -5.55 -5.36
CA PHE A 462 13.23 -4.21 -5.68
C PHE A 462 12.05 -3.24 -5.81
N LEU A 463 12.37 -1.95 -5.67
CA LEU A 463 11.39 -0.86 -5.66
C LEU A 463 12.04 0.38 -6.25
N ILE A 464 11.29 1.11 -7.08
CA ILE A 464 11.64 2.46 -7.48
C ILE A 464 11.05 3.44 -6.47
N THR A 465 11.91 4.24 -5.86
CA THR A 465 11.50 5.27 -4.89
C THR A 465 10.59 6.30 -5.55
N ILE A 466 9.52 6.67 -4.86
CA ILE A 466 8.64 7.78 -5.23
C ILE A 466 9.36 9.08 -4.89
N THR A 467 9.46 9.98 -5.86
CA THR A 467 9.94 11.35 -5.62
C THR A 467 8.90 12.10 -4.79
N PRO A 468 9.23 12.55 -3.57
CA PRO A 468 8.32 13.33 -2.77
C PRO A 468 8.19 14.77 -3.30
N THR A 469 7.14 15.46 -2.89
CA THR A 469 6.94 16.91 -3.08
C THR A 469 7.17 17.63 -1.75
N ILE A 470 7.72 18.83 -1.80
CA ILE A 470 7.99 19.72 -0.65
C ILE A 470 7.36 21.09 -0.99
N PRO A 471 6.76 21.83 -0.05
CA PRO A 471 6.60 21.55 1.39
C PRO A 471 5.56 20.44 1.71
N PRO A 472 5.47 19.98 2.98
CA PRO A 472 4.35 19.14 3.43
C PRO A 472 3.01 19.86 3.27
N CYS A 473 1.90 19.14 3.44
CA CYS A 473 0.57 19.72 3.39
C CYS A 473 0.35 20.70 4.55
N SER A 474 -0.22 21.87 4.26
CA SER A 474 -0.51 22.90 5.26
C SER A 474 -1.62 22.49 6.23
N VAL A 475 -2.50 21.59 5.81
CA VAL A 475 -3.58 21.01 6.62
C VAL A 475 -3.71 19.52 6.29
N LEU A 476 -3.84 18.70 7.33
CA LEU A 476 -4.17 17.28 7.22
C LEU A 476 -5.68 17.11 7.46
N SER A 477 -6.37 16.41 6.56
CA SER A 477 -7.77 16.03 6.75
C SER A 477 -7.91 15.04 7.91
N GLN A 478 -6.88 14.21 8.09
CA GLN A 478 -6.77 13.27 9.19
C GLN A 478 -5.31 13.13 9.63
N VAL A 479 -5.05 13.36 10.92
CA VAL A 479 -3.79 12.99 11.58
C VAL A 479 -3.87 11.52 11.97
N MET A 480 -2.96 10.72 11.43
CA MET A 480 -2.91 9.27 11.68
C MET A 480 -1.81 8.90 12.68
N TYR A 481 -0.86 9.80 12.88
CA TYR A 481 0.26 9.65 13.78
C TYR A 481 0.68 11.04 14.27
N SER A 482 0.99 11.14 15.56
CA SER A 482 1.54 12.36 16.16
C SER A 482 2.52 11.98 17.27
N GLN A 483 3.66 12.67 17.32
CA GLN A 483 4.65 12.60 18.39
C GLN A 483 5.10 14.02 18.74
N ASN A 484 4.72 14.46 19.95
CA ASN A 484 5.05 15.78 20.51
C ASN A 484 6.00 15.69 21.73
N PHE A 485 6.62 14.52 21.94
CA PHE A 485 7.55 14.21 23.03
C PHE A 485 7.03 14.44 24.47
N GLY A 486 5.74 14.73 24.62
CA GLY A 486 5.02 14.87 25.88
C GLY A 486 5.39 16.12 26.68
N SER A 487 5.07 16.09 27.98
CA SER A 487 5.34 17.19 28.90
C SER A 487 5.98 16.71 30.20
N GLY A 488 6.78 17.55 30.86
CA GLY A 488 7.25 17.29 32.22
C GLY A 488 8.52 18.04 32.62
N ALA A 489 8.86 17.99 33.91
CA ALA A 489 10.04 18.66 34.47
C ALA A 489 11.35 17.89 34.18
N GLY A 490 12.46 18.60 34.00
CA GLY A 490 13.79 18.00 33.80
C GLY A 490 13.97 17.28 32.46
N MET A 491 15.09 16.58 32.31
CA MET A 491 15.46 15.83 31.10
C MET A 491 15.09 14.34 31.21
N SER A 492 14.81 13.71 30.07
CA SER A 492 14.59 12.27 29.93
C SER A 492 15.57 11.65 28.94
N ALA A 493 16.10 10.48 29.26
CA ALA A 493 16.93 9.66 28.36
C ALA A 493 16.09 8.64 27.54
N SER A 494 14.76 8.67 27.65
CA SER A 494 13.86 7.78 26.90
C SER A 494 12.94 8.58 25.98
N LEU A 495 12.69 8.03 24.80
CA LEU A 495 11.64 8.51 23.89
C LEU A 495 10.26 8.01 24.36
N PRO A 496 9.19 8.83 24.27
CA PRO A 496 7.83 8.34 24.43
C PRO A 496 7.50 7.33 23.33
N ALA A 497 6.90 6.19 23.69
CA ALA A 497 6.59 5.15 22.72
C ALA A 497 5.34 5.52 21.89
N VAL A 498 5.45 5.76 20.57
CA VAL A 498 4.26 5.86 19.71
C VAL A 498 4.52 5.51 18.23
N PRO A 499 4.19 4.31 17.71
CA PRO A 499 3.91 3.06 18.40
C PRO A 499 5.16 2.30 18.88
N SER A 500 6.34 2.60 18.35
CA SER A 500 7.59 1.83 18.52
C SER A 500 8.85 2.70 18.47
N ALA A 501 8.73 3.95 18.94
CA ALA A 501 9.74 4.99 18.83
C ALA A 501 11.13 4.51 19.27
N SER A 502 12.12 4.74 18.40
CA SER A 502 13.50 4.32 18.66
C SER A 502 14.50 5.29 18.02
N SER A 503 15.75 5.20 18.48
CA SER A 503 16.88 5.97 17.99
C SER A 503 18.14 5.11 18.03
N THR A 504 19.09 5.34 17.12
CA THR A 504 20.45 4.79 17.26
C THR A 504 21.36 5.70 18.09
N TYR A 505 20.88 6.89 18.47
CA TYR A 505 21.51 7.72 19.49
C TYR A 505 21.19 7.13 20.88
N THR A 506 22.16 7.16 21.79
CA THR A 506 21.87 6.73 23.17
C THR A 506 21.26 7.90 23.94
N GLY A 507 20.17 7.67 24.66
CA GLY A 507 19.62 8.68 25.56
C GLY A 507 20.57 9.00 26.71
N SER A 508 20.62 10.27 27.13
CA SER A 508 21.42 10.74 28.25
C SER A 508 20.75 11.91 28.96
N VAL A 509 20.99 12.04 30.26
CA VAL A 509 20.62 13.23 31.05
C VAL A 509 21.86 13.91 31.64
N ALA A 510 23.05 13.57 31.15
CA ALA A 510 24.30 14.22 31.54
C ALA A 510 24.40 15.64 30.94
N VAL A 511 24.99 16.57 31.69
CA VAL A 511 25.24 17.95 31.27
C VAL A 511 26.76 18.21 31.32
N PRO A 512 27.41 18.62 30.22
CA PRO A 512 26.82 18.85 28.90
C PRO A 512 26.45 17.54 28.17
N LEU A 513 25.44 17.61 27.29
CA LEU A 513 25.04 16.47 26.46
C LEU A 513 26.16 16.12 25.47
N THR A 514 26.69 14.91 25.57
CA THR A 514 27.84 14.46 24.78
C THR A 514 27.44 14.03 23.36
N ILE A 515 28.44 13.92 22.48
CA ILE A 515 28.24 13.55 21.07
C ILE A 515 27.50 12.21 20.92
N ASN A 516 26.70 12.09 19.87
CA ASN A 516 25.90 10.90 19.57
C ASN A 516 24.90 10.53 20.69
N LYS A 517 24.46 11.53 21.46
CA LYS A 517 23.40 11.39 22.47
C LYS A 517 22.20 12.27 22.14
N PHE A 518 21.06 11.88 22.71
CA PHE A 518 19.87 12.72 22.74
C PHE A 518 19.35 12.83 24.18
N CYS A 519 18.54 13.84 24.42
CA CYS A 519 17.63 13.87 25.56
C CYS A 519 16.27 14.43 25.13
N VAL A 520 15.24 14.21 25.94
CA VAL A 520 13.94 14.88 25.79
C VAL A 520 13.83 15.92 26.90
N SER A 521 13.62 17.19 26.55
CA SER A 521 13.74 18.34 27.47
C SER A 521 12.73 19.43 27.12
N ALA A 522 12.31 20.22 28.11
CA ALA A 522 11.41 21.37 27.91
C ALA A 522 12.13 22.64 27.39
N ASN A 523 13.46 22.67 27.49
CA ASN A 523 14.28 23.75 26.95
C ASN A 523 15.60 23.21 26.38
N ALA A 524 15.96 23.68 25.19
CA ALA A 524 17.13 23.23 24.43
C ALA A 524 18.46 23.56 25.13
N SER A 525 18.51 24.61 25.97
CA SER A 525 19.71 24.96 26.73
C SER A 525 19.93 24.09 27.97
N THR A 526 18.92 23.37 28.45
CA THR A 526 19.05 22.51 29.66
C THR A 526 20.16 21.45 29.53
N PRO A 527 20.23 20.68 28.42
CA PRO A 527 21.30 19.69 28.22
C PRO A 527 22.70 20.26 28.01
N ASP A 528 22.84 21.50 27.51
CA ASP A 528 24.13 22.17 27.38
C ASP A 528 23.95 23.70 27.50
N PRO A 529 23.96 24.24 28.73
CA PRO A 529 23.74 25.67 28.97
C PRO A 529 24.84 26.58 28.40
N SER A 530 26.01 26.03 28.10
CA SER A 530 27.16 26.80 27.60
C SER A 530 27.12 26.95 26.08
N ASN A 531 26.60 25.95 25.37
CA ASN A 531 26.67 25.91 23.90
C ASN A 531 25.31 26.07 23.21
N PHE A 532 24.20 25.76 23.89
CA PHE A 532 22.87 25.79 23.28
C PHE A 532 22.05 27.03 23.65
N ILE A 533 21.23 27.48 22.70
CA ILE A 533 20.27 28.59 22.89
C ILE A 533 19.11 28.15 23.78
N SER A 534 18.48 29.11 24.45
CA SER A 534 17.20 28.88 25.11
C SER A 534 16.09 28.86 24.05
N LEU A 535 15.53 27.68 23.80
CA LEU A 535 14.37 27.45 22.94
C LEU A 535 13.42 26.50 23.65
N THR A 536 12.18 26.90 23.85
CA THR A 536 11.12 26.08 24.44
C THR A 536 10.43 25.24 23.38
N ASP A 537 9.72 24.21 23.83
CA ASP A 537 8.79 23.38 23.05
C ASP A 537 7.91 24.17 22.07
N HIS A 538 7.66 23.57 20.90
CA HIS A 538 6.88 24.18 19.83
C HIS A 538 5.37 24.13 20.12
N THR A 539 4.89 23.02 20.69
CA THR A 539 3.46 22.78 21.00
C THR A 539 2.85 23.90 21.86
N GLY A 540 3.66 24.54 22.72
CA GLY A 540 3.27 25.69 23.54
C GLY A 540 2.59 25.32 24.86
N GLY A 541 2.70 24.06 25.28
CA GLY A 541 2.17 23.56 26.55
C GLY A 541 3.03 23.91 27.76
N VAL A 542 2.44 23.93 28.96
CA VAL A 542 3.20 24.11 30.21
C VAL A 542 4.17 22.93 30.37
N ASN A 543 5.47 23.20 30.29
CA ASN A 543 6.53 22.19 30.27
C ASN A 543 6.39 21.16 29.13
N GLY A 544 5.89 21.57 27.96
CA GLY A 544 6.04 20.77 26.73
C GLY A 544 7.51 20.46 26.49
N ARG A 545 7.80 19.32 25.87
CA ARG A 545 9.16 18.83 25.67
C ARG A 545 9.41 18.58 24.20
N MET A 546 10.66 18.72 23.80
CA MET A 546 11.16 18.32 22.49
C MET A 546 12.37 17.40 22.63
N MET A 547 12.72 16.71 21.55
CA MET A 547 13.97 15.95 21.47
C MET A 547 15.13 16.90 21.15
N VAL A 548 16.16 16.92 21.99
CA VAL A 548 17.42 17.65 21.78
C VAL A 548 18.50 16.66 21.40
N ILE A 549 19.23 16.94 20.32
CA ILE A 549 20.18 15.99 19.72
C ILE A 549 21.54 16.65 19.58
N ASN A 550 22.57 15.99 20.13
CA ASN A 550 23.97 16.31 19.84
C ASN A 550 24.51 15.32 18.80
N ALA A 551 24.53 15.76 17.54
CA ALA A 551 24.80 14.90 16.38
C ALA A 551 26.20 15.11 15.79
N ASP A 552 26.85 14.00 15.45
CA ASP A 552 28.17 13.99 14.80
C ASP A 552 28.09 13.36 13.39
N ALA A 553 29.22 13.18 12.71
CA ALA A 553 29.31 12.91 11.27
C ALA A 553 28.64 11.60 10.78
N ALA A 554 28.36 10.65 11.68
CA ALA A 554 27.77 9.38 11.30
C ALA A 554 26.29 9.55 10.90
N THR A 555 25.89 8.99 9.76
CA THR A 555 24.49 8.88 9.32
C THR A 555 23.73 7.90 10.22
N LYS A 556 23.31 8.39 11.38
CA LYS A 556 22.56 7.66 12.40
C LYS A 556 21.09 8.07 12.38
N VAL A 557 20.24 7.12 12.74
CA VAL A 557 18.80 7.33 12.88
C VAL A 557 18.56 8.14 14.16
N ILE A 558 18.18 9.39 13.99
CA ILE A 558 17.78 10.27 15.08
C ILE A 558 16.43 9.80 15.62
N TYR A 559 15.44 9.61 14.75
CA TYR A 559 14.12 9.16 15.14
C TYR A 559 13.61 8.09 14.17
N ARG A 560 13.02 7.02 14.70
CA ARG A 560 12.37 5.97 13.92
C ARG A 560 11.08 5.53 14.56
N ASP A 561 10.06 5.35 13.74
CA ASP A 561 8.82 4.70 14.16
C ASP A 561 8.07 4.02 13.01
N THR A 562 7.00 3.29 13.35
CA THR A 562 6.08 2.67 12.42
C THR A 562 4.86 3.57 12.21
N LEU A 563 4.54 3.88 10.97
CA LEU A 563 3.40 4.70 10.57
C LEU A 563 2.31 3.81 9.93
N PRO A 564 1.03 3.97 10.31
CA PRO A 564 -0.07 3.19 9.74
C PRO A 564 -0.42 3.66 8.32
N VAL A 565 -0.83 2.74 7.44
CA VAL A 565 -1.32 3.05 6.09
C VAL A 565 -2.71 2.47 5.90
N SER A 566 -3.68 3.31 5.56
CA SER A 566 -5.09 2.88 5.40
C SER A 566 -5.74 3.29 4.06
N CYS A 567 -5.12 4.22 3.34
CA CYS A 567 -5.71 4.91 2.18
C CYS A 567 -4.75 4.90 0.97
N PRO A 568 -4.57 3.75 0.30
CA PRO A 568 -3.73 3.69 -0.89
C PRO A 568 -4.27 4.57 -2.02
N GLY A 569 -3.38 5.02 -2.91
CA GLY A 569 -3.70 5.92 -4.03
C GLY A 569 -3.94 7.38 -3.64
N GLN A 570 -3.66 7.75 -2.39
CA GLN A 570 -3.94 9.08 -1.83
C GLN A 570 -2.65 9.77 -1.36
N GLN A 571 -2.61 11.10 -1.37
CA GLN A 571 -1.45 11.86 -0.92
C GLN A 571 -1.37 11.92 0.61
N TYR A 572 -0.28 11.37 1.14
CA TYR A 572 0.11 11.49 2.53
C TYR A 572 1.11 12.63 2.68
N SER A 573 1.16 13.17 3.89
CA SER A 573 2.13 14.16 4.29
C SER A 573 2.72 13.78 5.64
N LEU A 574 4.02 14.02 5.75
CA LEU A 574 4.80 13.94 6.98
C LEU A 574 5.40 15.31 7.22
N SER A 575 5.20 15.86 8.42
CA SER A 575 5.81 17.10 8.89
C SER A 575 6.47 16.89 10.25
N PHE A 576 7.44 17.73 10.56
CA PHE A 576 8.05 17.84 11.87
C PHE A 576 8.62 19.25 12.04
N TRP A 577 8.74 19.69 13.28
CA TRP A 577 9.34 20.97 13.63
C TRP A 577 10.79 20.77 14.07
N THR A 578 11.67 21.65 13.61
CA THR A 578 13.08 21.61 13.97
C THR A 578 13.68 23.00 14.06
N ALA A 579 14.83 23.12 14.73
CA ALA A 579 15.62 24.32 14.79
C ALA A 579 17.09 23.97 15.04
N PHE A 580 17.97 24.85 14.59
CA PHE A 580 19.38 24.85 14.96
C PHE A 580 19.54 25.47 16.36
N ILE A 581 20.34 24.85 17.24
CA ILE A 581 20.39 25.26 18.65
C ILE A 581 21.72 25.83 19.13
N GLY A 582 22.76 25.91 18.30
CA GLY A 582 24.05 26.45 18.72
C GLY A 582 24.02 27.97 18.95
N ASN A 583 24.47 28.42 20.12
CA ASN A 583 24.54 29.85 20.45
C ASN A 583 25.76 30.54 19.80
N SER A 584 25.85 31.87 19.94
CA SER A 584 26.92 32.66 19.31
C SER A 584 28.32 32.35 19.86
N THR A 585 28.43 32.01 21.15
CA THR A 585 29.70 31.58 21.76
C THR A 585 30.18 30.28 21.15
N TYR A 586 29.28 29.31 20.98
CA TYR A 586 29.61 28.03 20.39
C TYR A 586 30.03 28.18 18.92
N GLN A 587 29.33 29.04 18.17
CA GLN A 587 29.71 29.39 16.80
C GLN A 587 31.12 29.98 16.72
N THR A 588 31.45 30.92 17.62
CA THR A 588 32.79 31.54 17.68
C THR A 588 33.88 30.50 17.95
N ILE A 589 33.62 29.55 18.87
CA ILE A 589 34.55 28.46 19.17
C ILE A 589 34.74 27.57 17.94
N CYS A 590 33.65 27.18 17.27
CA CYS A 590 33.73 26.32 16.10
C CYS A 590 34.40 26.98 14.89
N ASP A 591 34.23 28.29 14.71
CA ASP A 591 34.91 29.03 13.65
C ASP A 591 36.43 29.02 13.86
N GLY A 592 36.89 29.10 15.12
CA GLY A 592 38.29 28.89 15.49
C GLY A 592 38.81 27.48 15.23
N LEU A 593 37.92 26.48 15.06
CA LEU A 593 38.23 25.07 14.83
C LEU A 593 37.97 24.61 13.37
N GLY A 594 37.79 25.54 12.43
CA GLY A 594 37.57 25.22 11.01
C GLY A 594 36.12 25.37 10.52
N GLY A 595 35.31 26.16 11.23
CA GLY A 595 33.99 26.62 10.79
C GLY A 595 32.83 25.81 11.34
N PHE A 596 31.78 26.52 11.77
CA PHE A 596 30.54 25.92 12.28
C PHE A 596 29.85 24.98 11.27
N LYS A 597 29.30 23.87 11.77
CA LYS A 597 28.61 22.85 10.96
C LYS A 597 27.11 22.93 11.22
N TYR A 598 26.31 23.20 10.20
CA TYR A 598 24.85 23.27 10.34
C TYR A 598 24.22 21.89 10.17
N PRO A 599 23.15 21.59 10.92
CA PRO A 599 22.39 20.35 10.76
C PRO A 599 21.79 20.20 9.36
N MET A 600 21.74 18.96 8.88
CA MET A 600 20.94 18.53 7.73
C MET A 600 20.30 17.20 8.08
N LEU A 601 19.06 16.97 7.61
CA LEU A 601 18.32 15.75 7.90
C LEU A 601 17.99 15.02 6.61
N GLN A 602 18.14 13.70 6.62
CA GLN A 602 17.53 12.83 5.62
C GLN A 602 16.29 12.20 6.23
N VAL A 603 15.18 12.28 5.54
CA VAL A 603 13.90 11.69 5.96
C VAL A 603 13.52 10.65 4.93
N ARG A 604 13.24 9.43 5.37
CA ARG A 604 12.84 8.34 4.48
C ARG A 604 11.72 7.51 5.08
N ILE A 605 10.86 7.01 4.20
CA ILE A 605 9.79 6.07 4.48
C ILE A 605 10.16 4.73 3.86
N ARG A 606 10.14 3.66 4.65
CA ARG A 606 10.51 2.31 4.21
C ARG A 606 9.34 1.36 4.35
N ASP A 607 9.33 0.34 3.51
CA ASP A 607 8.47 -0.81 3.72
C ASP A 607 8.88 -1.57 4.98
N VAL A 608 7.90 -1.97 5.80
CA VAL A 608 8.14 -2.72 7.04
C VAL A 608 8.57 -4.16 6.77
N VAL A 609 8.18 -4.74 5.62
CA VAL A 609 8.46 -6.14 5.27
C VAL A 609 9.83 -6.28 4.60
N THR A 610 10.02 -5.61 3.46
CA THR A 610 11.26 -5.71 2.66
C THR A 610 12.35 -4.76 3.10
N GLY A 611 12.02 -3.71 3.86
CA GLY A 611 12.95 -2.64 4.19
C GLY A 611 13.32 -1.74 3.01
N LEU A 612 12.69 -1.86 1.84
CA LEU A 612 12.99 -0.97 0.72
C LEU A 612 12.50 0.46 1.00
N VAL A 613 13.22 1.47 0.50
CA VAL A 613 12.81 2.86 0.63
C VAL A 613 11.67 3.15 -0.35
N ILE A 614 10.52 3.57 0.17
CA ILE A 614 9.35 3.97 -0.61
C ILE A 614 9.53 5.39 -1.11
N THR A 615 9.92 6.31 -0.22
CA THR A 615 10.20 7.70 -0.57
C THR A 615 11.21 8.29 0.40
N GLN A 616 11.97 9.28 -0.05
CA GLN A 616 12.94 9.98 0.79
C GLN A 616 13.23 11.38 0.27
N PHE A 617 13.64 12.27 1.16
CA PHE A 617 14.26 13.55 0.81
C PHE A 617 15.35 13.91 1.81
N THR A 618 16.23 14.82 1.42
CA THR A 618 17.22 15.44 2.31
C THR A 618 16.90 16.92 2.40
N THR A 619 16.89 17.47 3.62
CA THR A 619 16.66 18.90 3.85
C THR A 619 17.86 19.72 3.35
N ASP A 620 17.63 21.00 3.07
CA ASP A 620 18.73 21.97 3.07
C ASP A 620 19.35 22.11 4.49
N THR A 621 20.45 22.84 4.59
CA THR A 621 21.06 23.18 5.89
C THR A 621 20.09 23.95 6.78
N ILE A 622 19.85 23.44 7.98
CA ILE A 622 18.97 24.03 8.99
C ILE A 622 19.75 25.13 9.71
N LYS A 623 19.46 26.40 9.39
CA LYS A 623 20.17 27.57 9.95
C LYS A 623 19.34 28.39 10.95
N LEU A 624 18.02 28.25 10.92
CA LEU A 624 17.15 29.05 11.77
C LEU A 624 17.23 28.57 13.22
N THR A 625 17.44 29.52 14.12
CA THR A 625 17.40 29.32 15.58
C THR A 625 15.99 29.38 16.16
N THR A 626 15.00 29.62 15.31
CA THR A 626 13.57 29.54 15.59
C THR A 626 12.99 28.27 14.96
N TRP A 627 11.88 27.80 15.51
CA TRP A 627 11.12 26.69 14.95
C TRP A 627 10.78 26.91 13.47
N GLN A 628 11.08 25.90 12.65
CA GLN A 628 10.65 25.80 11.26
C GLN A 628 10.05 24.43 11.01
N GLN A 629 8.98 24.39 10.22
CA GLN A 629 8.33 23.14 9.83
C GLN A 629 8.98 22.62 8.56
N LEU A 630 9.47 21.39 8.60
CA LEU A 630 9.99 20.67 7.44
C LEU A 630 9.20 19.38 7.25
N GLY A 631 9.28 18.80 6.05
CA GLY A 631 8.52 17.61 5.74
C GLY A 631 8.39 17.37 4.25
N MET A 632 7.57 16.38 3.92
CA MET A 632 7.29 16.01 2.55
C MET A 632 5.88 15.45 2.39
N LYS A 633 5.39 15.44 1.15
CA LYS A 633 4.17 14.75 0.75
C LYS A 633 4.39 13.86 -0.46
N TRP A 634 3.69 12.73 -0.52
CA TRP A 634 3.79 11.74 -1.58
C TRP A 634 2.49 10.95 -1.71
N VAL A 635 2.27 10.32 -2.86
CA VAL A 635 1.12 9.43 -3.06
C VAL A 635 1.49 8.05 -2.53
N MET A 636 0.72 7.52 -1.58
CA MET A 636 0.95 6.19 -1.06
C MET A 636 0.48 5.13 -2.07
N PRO A 637 1.32 4.18 -2.49
CA PRO A 637 0.91 3.11 -3.39
C PRO A 637 -0.01 2.09 -2.70
N THR A 638 -0.57 1.17 -3.48
CA THR A 638 -1.28 0.00 -2.97
C THR A 638 -0.29 -1.03 -2.39
N GLY A 639 -0.76 -1.89 -1.49
CA GLY A 639 0.02 -3.03 -0.96
C GLY A 639 0.73 -2.80 0.38
N PHE A 640 0.70 -1.58 0.92
CA PHE A 640 1.28 -1.27 2.23
C PHE A 640 0.19 -1.17 3.31
N SER A 641 0.43 -1.80 4.45
CA SER A 641 -0.42 -1.69 5.66
C SER A 641 0.24 -0.84 6.75
N ASN A 642 1.58 -0.92 6.85
CA ASN A 642 2.39 -0.08 7.70
C ASN A 642 3.71 0.24 6.98
N VAL A 643 4.30 1.37 7.32
CA VAL A 643 5.61 1.80 6.82
C VAL A 643 6.48 2.26 7.98
N ILE A 644 7.79 2.34 7.78
CA ILE A 644 8.74 2.82 8.79
C ILE A 644 9.19 4.23 8.42
N LEU A 645 9.00 5.19 9.32
CA LEU A 645 9.64 6.49 9.31
C LEU A 645 11.07 6.38 9.85
N GLU A 646 12.04 6.96 9.14
CA GLU A 646 13.37 7.24 9.69
C GLU A 646 13.78 8.68 9.37
N ILE A 647 14.14 9.44 10.41
CA ILE A 647 14.81 10.74 10.32
C ILE A 647 16.28 10.49 10.72
N LEU A 648 17.21 10.77 9.81
CA LEU A 648 18.63 10.50 9.95
C LEU A 648 19.44 11.79 9.92
N ASN A 649 20.58 11.82 10.62
CA ASN A 649 21.56 12.88 10.41
C ASN A 649 22.17 12.78 9.00
N ALA A 650 22.10 13.87 8.25
CA ALA A 650 22.75 14.04 6.95
C ALA A 650 23.78 15.18 6.96
N GLY A 651 23.97 15.85 8.10
CA GLY A 651 24.96 16.91 8.25
C GLY A 651 26.38 16.36 8.35
N PRO A 652 27.39 17.19 8.02
CA PRO A 652 28.79 16.77 7.94
C PRO A 652 29.42 16.39 9.29
N GLY A 653 28.77 16.69 10.42
CA GLY A 653 29.29 16.46 11.78
C GLY A 653 30.48 17.35 12.16
N GLY A 654 30.98 17.23 13.40
CA GLY A 654 32.01 18.09 13.97
C GLY A 654 31.47 19.16 14.94
N CYS A 655 32.08 20.35 14.97
CA CYS A 655 31.68 21.41 15.90
C CYS A 655 30.38 22.09 15.42
N GLY A 656 29.27 21.77 16.11
CA GLY A 656 27.90 22.09 15.71
C GLY A 656 27.12 20.83 15.33
N ASN A 657 26.26 20.95 14.32
CA ASN A 657 25.36 19.90 13.81
C ASN A 657 24.29 19.45 14.82
N ASP A 658 24.11 20.22 15.90
CA ASP A 658 23.10 20.00 16.93
C ASP A 658 21.77 20.66 16.58
N LEU A 659 20.68 19.97 16.93
CA LEU A 659 19.33 20.39 16.58
C LEU A 659 18.31 19.94 17.62
N VAL A 660 17.09 20.45 17.46
CA VAL A 660 15.90 19.93 18.12
C VAL A 660 14.92 19.34 17.11
N LEU A 661 14.12 18.38 17.55
CA LEU A 661 12.96 17.84 16.84
C LEU A 661 11.72 17.87 17.73
N ASP A 662 10.61 18.29 17.17
CA ASP A 662 9.31 18.35 17.84
C ASP A 662 8.16 18.10 16.85
N ASP A 663 6.97 17.82 17.38
CA ASP A 663 5.70 17.78 16.64
C ASP A 663 5.76 17.04 15.29
N ILE A 664 6.15 15.75 15.34
CA ILE A 664 6.16 14.89 14.16
C ILE A 664 4.72 14.46 13.88
N GLU A 665 4.18 14.88 12.75
CA GLU A 665 2.83 14.57 12.31
C GLU A 665 2.84 13.82 10.98
N TYR A 666 1.96 12.83 10.88
CA TYR A 666 1.75 12.10 9.64
C TYR A 666 0.27 11.81 9.42
N GLY A 667 -0.18 11.99 8.19
CA GLY A 667 -1.58 11.83 7.85
C GLY A 667 -1.86 12.12 6.38
N ILE A 668 -3.13 12.35 6.08
CA ILE A 668 -3.63 12.51 4.72
C ILE A 668 -3.90 13.99 4.46
N CYS A 669 -3.43 14.50 3.33
CA CYS A 669 -3.65 15.90 2.94
C CYS A 669 -5.14 16.20 2.74
N ASP A 670 -5.59 17.42 3.06
CA ASP A 670 -6.96 17.86 2.81
C ASP A 670 -7.14 18.49 1.42
N PRO A 671 -7.91 17.88 0.49
CA PRO A 671 -8.24 18.46 -0.80
C PRO A 671 -9.56 19.25 -0.81
N LEU A 672 -10.21 19.46 0.35
CA LEU A 672 -11.56 20.02 0.55
C LEU A 672 -12.45 19.97 -0.72
N PRO A 673 -13.27 18.93 -0.90
CA PRO A 673 -14.13 18.85 -2.08
C PRO A 673 -15.12 20.00 -2.13
N THR A 674 -15.35 20.51 -3.33
CA THR A 674 -16.28 21.59 -3.62
C THR A 674 -17.37 21.11 -4.57
N VAL A 675 -18.57 21.67 -4.41
CA VAL A 675 -19.72 21.40 -5.29
C VAL A 675 -20.11 22.69 -5.98
N SER A 676 -20.08 22.70 -7.31
CA SER A 676 -20.68 23.76 -8.12
C SER A 676 -22.02 23.31 -8.70
N ILE A 677 -22.93 24.27 -8.88
CA ILE A 677 -24.26 24.08 -9.49
C ILE A 677 -24.29 24.96 -10.73
N ASP A 678 -24.77 24.45 -11.86
CA ASP A 678 -24.91 25.23 -13.10
C ASP A 678 -25.89 26.43 -12.98
N ASN A 679 -26.85 26.37 -12.05
CA ASN A 679 -27.82 27.43 -11.77
C ASN A 679 -27.89 27.78 -10.27
N PRO A 680 -26.87 28.44 -9.70
CA PRO A 680 -26.77 28.65 -8.25
C PRO A 680 -27.87 29.60 -7.70
N GLY A 681 -28.46 30.45 -8.54
CA GLY A 681 -29.58 31.33 -8.18
C GLY A 681 -30.95 30.64 -8.12
N GLY A 682 -31.01 29.32 -8.34
CA GLY A 682 -32.21 28.50 -8.31
C GLY A 682 -32.66 28.04 -9.69
N THR A 683 -33.29 26.86 -9.73
CA THR A 683 -33.71 26.17 -10.94
C THR A 683 -35.22 26.07 -11.00
N CYS A 684 -35.78 26.30 -12.18
CA CYS A 684 -37.21 26.14 -12.42
C CYS A 684 -37.61 24.67 -12.34
N LEU A 685 -38.78 24.41 -11.73
CA LEU A 685 -39.38 23.08 -11.78
C LEU A 685 -39.49 22.62 -13.25
N SER A 686 -39.40 21.30 -13.47
CA SER A 686 -39.39 20.70 -14.81
C SER A 686 -38.16 20.99 -15.68
N SER A 687 -37.18 21.76 -15.21
CA SER A 687 -35.88 21.98 -15.89
C SER A 687 -34.82 20.98 -15.38
N SER A 688 -33.63 20.97 -15.99
CA SER A 688 -32.49 20.20 -15.50
C SER A 688 -31.54 21.06 -14.64
N VAL A 689 -30.93 20.44 -13.63
CA VAL A 689 -29.80 21.01 -12.87
C VAL A 689 -28.67 20.00 -12.79
N THR A 690 -27.43 20.46 -12.94
CA THR A 690 -26.23 19.62 -12.79
C THR A 690 -25.34 20.10 -11.65
N PHE A 691 -25.04 19.20 -10.73
CA PHE A 691 -24.03 19.36 -9.70
C PHE A 691 -22.71 18.79 -10.21
N THR A 692 -21.61 19.51 -9.99
CA THR A 692 -20.25 19.06 -10.33
C THR A 692 -19.38 19.04 -9.08
N GLY A 693 -18.78 17.89 -8.79
CA GLY A 693 -17.84 17.71 -7.69
C GLY A 693 -16.41 17.93 -8.16
N ASN A 694 -15.71 18.87 -7.54
CA ASN A 694 -14.30 19.17 -7.78
C ASN A 694 -13.50 19.05 -6.48
N LEU A 695 -12.18 18.86 -6.58
CA LEU A 695 -11.26 19.00 -5.46
C LEU A 695 -10.65 20.40 -5.50
N SER A 696 -10.43 21.03 -4.34
CA SER A 696 -9.71 22.32 -4.31
C SER A 696 -8.25 22.16 -4.75
N ASP A 697 -7.66 20.99 -4.50
CA ASP A 697 -6.38 20.56 -5.05
C ASP A 697 -6.52 19.19 -5.75
N PRO A 698 -6.49 19.14 -7.09
CA PRO A 698 -6.57 17.88 -7.82
C PRO A 698 -5.34 16.97 -7.63
N GLY A 699 -4.20 17.51 -7.15
CA GLY A 699 -2.95 16.80 -6.92
C GLY A 699 -2.96 15.85 -5.72
N ILE A 700 -3.94 15.96 -4.81
CA ILE A 700 -4.09 15.08 -3.63
C ILE A 700 -4.53 13.66 -4.02
N ILE A 701 -5.32 13.54 -5.09
CA ILE A 701 -5.74 12.26 -5.66
C ILE A 701 -5.37 12.28 -7.14
N PRO A 702 -4.10 12.04 -7.51
CA PRO A 702 -3.67 12.17 -8.91
C PRO A 702 -4.21 11.04 -9.81
N GLY A 703 -4.54 9.89 -9.22
CA GLY A 703 -5.12 8.75 -9.94
C GLY A 703 -6.64 8.83 -10.14
N SER A 704 -7.21 7.66 -10.50
CA SER A 704 -8.65 7.47 -10.65
C SER A 704 -9.41 7.71 -9.35
N LYS A 705 -10.56 8.38 -9.45
CA LYS A 705 -11.39 8.81 -8.33
C LYS A 705 -12.72 8.07 -8.32
N GLU A 706 -13.23 7.79 -7.13
CA GLU A 706 -14.60 7.34 -6.91
C GLU A 706 -15.42 8.48 -6.33
N TYR A 707 -16.68 8.57 -6.75
CA TYR A 707 -17.63 9.56 -6.28
C TYR A 707 -18.86 8.88 -5.70
N GLN A 708 -19.48 9.50 -4.71
CA GLN A 708 -20.81 9.13 -4.22
C GLN A 708 -21.57 10.39 -3.83
N TRP A 709 -22.64 10.68 -4.56
CA TRP A 709 -23.52 11.80 -4.22
C TRP A 709 -24.47 11.45 -3.09
N GLN A 710 -24.73 12.42 -2.23
CA GLN A 710 -25.66 12.31 -1.12
C GLN A 710 -26.61 13.50 -1.10
N TRP A 711 -27.78 13.30 -0.52
CA TRP A 711 -28.72 14.38 -0.19
C TRP A 711 -29.09 14.37 1.29
N SER A 712 -29.51 15.52 1.80
CA SER A 712 -30.03 15.71 3.15
C SER A 712 -31.20 16.70 3.15
N PRO A 713 -32.22 16.51 4.00
CA PRO A 713 -33.27 17.52 4.22
C PRO A 713 -32.79 18.73 5.04
N ALA A 714 -31.62 18.66 5.67
CA ALA A 714 -31.07 19.69 6.56
C ALA A 714 -29.59 20.03 6.25
N PRO A 715 -29.10 21.25 6.56
CA PRO A 715 -27.69 21.61 6.39
C PRO A 715 -26.78 20.90 7.41
N GLY A 716 -25.46 21.03 7.23
CA GLY A 716 -24.47 20.60 8.21
C GLY A 716 -24.34 19.07 8.32
N ALA A 717 -24.48 18.54 9.54
CA ALA A 717 -24.15 17.14 9.86
C ALA A 717 -25.14 16.08 9.31
N GLY A 718 -26.31 16.48 8.79
CA GLY A 718 -27.28 15.55 8.19
C GLY A 718 -28.55 15.37 9.02
N PRO A 719 -29.33 14.29 8.77
CA PRO A 719 -28.94 13.00 8.18
C PRO A 719 -28.70 13.03 6.67
N TRP A 720 -27.62 12.37 6.22
CA TRP A 720 -27.24 12.27 4.80
C TRP A 720 -27.52 10.88 4.23
N THR A 721 -28.12 10.82 3.04
CA THR A 721 -28.48 9.57 2.35
C THR A 721 -27.80 9.48 0.99
N ASN A 722 -27.23 8.30 0.66
CA ASN A 722 -26.65 8.04 -0.65
C ASN A 722 -27.72 8.07 -1.75
N ILE A 723 -27.41 8.73 -2.85
CA ILE A 723 -28.20 8.67 -4.08
C ILE A 723 -27.74 7.44 -4.86
N ILE A 724 -28.65 6.49 -5.08
CA ILE A 724 -28.35 5.22 -5.75
C ILE A 724 -27.87 5.49 -7.18
N GLY A 725 -26.71 4.93 -7.56
CA GLY A 725 -26.14 5.03 -8.90
C GLY A 725 -25.45 6.36 -9.23
N ALA A 726 -25.49 7.35 -8.34
CA ALA A 726 -24.84 8.64 -8.55
C ALA A 726 -23.35 8.58 -8.15
N THR A 727 -22.53 7.95 -8.99
CA THR A 727 -21.11 7.66 -8.73
C THR A 727 -20.13 8.34 -9.69
N SER A 728 -20.60 9.34 -10.43
CA SER A 728 -19.81 10.14 -11.37
C SER A 728 -19.37 11.47 -10.72
N SER A 729 -18.40 12.15 -11.35
CA SER A 729 -17.97 13.50 -10.95
C SER A 729 -19.09 14.54 -11.07
N THR A 730 -20.16 14.23 -11.80
CA THR A 730 -21.37 15.04 -11.92
C THR A 730 -22.61 14.25 -11.50
N TYR A 731 -23.63 14.98 -11.06
CA TYR A 731 -24.97 14.44 -10.80
C TYR A 731 -26.01 15.39 -11.38
N THR A 732 -26.87 14.88 -12.26
CA THR A 732 -27.90 15.67 -12.94
C THR A 732 -29.28 15.22 -12.47
N ILE A 733 -30.10 16.18 -12.05
CA ILE A 733 -31.53 15.99 -11.81
C ILE A 733 -32.27 16.53 -13.02
N ASN A 734 -33.01 15.67 -13.71
CA ASN A 734 -33.82 16.04 -14.86
C ASN A 734 -35.06 15.13 -14.96
N PRO A 735 -36.29 15.66 -14.79
CA PRO A 735 -36.62 17.03 -14.40
C PRO A 735 -36.47 17.29 -12.89
N VAL A 736 -36.25 18.55 -12.50
CA VAL A 736 -36.35 18.99 -11.10
C VAL A 736 -37.81 18.99 -10.64
N THR A 737 -38.10 18.30 -9.54
CA THR A 737 -39.43 18.21 -8.92
C THR A 737 -39.48 18.95 -7.58
N PRO A 738 -40.67 19.28 -7.03
CA PRO A 738 -40.78 19.90 -5.71
C PRO A 738 -40.05 19.14 -4.60
N THR A 739 -39.99 17.81 -4.66
CA THR A 739 -39.30 16.98 -3.66
C THR A 739 -37.78 17.12 -3.69
N ASP A 740 -37.20 17.57 -4.80
CA ASP A 740 -35.75 17.75 -4.93
C ASP A 740 -35.29 19.09 -4.33
N THR A 741 -36.21 20.05 -4.24
CA THR A 741 -35.95 21.42 -3.82
C THR A 741 -35.93 21.56 -2.30
N GLY A 742 -35.16 22.51 -1.79
CA GLY A 742 -34.96 22.70 -0.35
C GLY A 742 -34.00 21.68 0.29
N ARG A 743 -33.65 20.59 -0.42
CA ARG A 743 -32.62 19.64 -0.04
C ARG A 743 -31.21 20.20 -0.25
N TYR A 744 -30.27 19.65 0.51
CA TYR A 744 -28.84 19.88 0.37
C TYR A 744 -28.22 18.68 -0.33
N TYR A 745 -27.33 18.93 -1.28
CA TYR A 745 -26.58 17.91 -2.03
C TYR A 745 -25.10 18.06 -1.75
N ARG A 746 -24.40 16.94 -1.54
CA ARG A 746 -22.95 16.92 -1.35
C ARG A 746 -22.34 15.73 -2.08
N VAL A 747 -21.04 15.79 -2.30
CA VAL A 747 -20.28 14.70 -2.91
C VAL A 747 -19.26 14.15 -1.92
N ILE A 748 -19.14 12.83 -1.88
CA ILE A 748 -18.01 12.12 -1.28
C ILE A 748 -17.05 11.75 -2.40
N VAL A 749 -15.76 12.03 -2.23
CA VAL A 749 -14.69 11.74 -3.19
C VAL A 749 -13.56 11.00 -2.51
N CYS A 750 -13.02 9.96 -3.15
CA CYS A 750 -11.82 9.26 -2.70
C CYS A 750 -11.02 8.70 -3.88
N ALA A 751 -9.81 8.19 -3.60
CA ALA A 751 -9.10 7.36 -4.56
C ALA A 751 -9.88 6.04 -4.80
N THR A 752 -9.69 5.43 -5.97
CA THR A 752 -10.38 4.17 -6.33
C THR A 752 -10.09 3.06 -5.31
N GLY A 753 -11.13 2.32 -4.92
CA GLY A 753 -11.06 1.26 -3.90
C GLY A 753 -11.27 1.73 -2.47
N ASN A 754 -11.37 3.04 -2.22
CA ASN A 754 -11.45 3.60 -0.87
C ASN A 754 -12.88 4.01 -0.44
N MET A 755 -13.90 3.91 -1.31
CA MET A 755 -15.26 4.39 -1.00
C MET A 755 -15.93 3.69 0.21
N ALA A 756 -15.47 2.49 0.57
CA ALA A 756 -15.96 1.78 1.75
C ALA A 756 -15.28 2.23 3.06
N ASN A 757 -14.13 2.91 3.01
CA ASN A 757 -13.36 3.30 4.19
C ASN A 757 -13.63 4.78 4.54
N PRO A 758 -14.33 5.08 5.66
CA PRO A 758 -14.61 6.47 6.05
C PRO A 758 -13.39 7.35 6.25
N LEU A 759 -12.23 6.77 6.62
CA LEU A 759 -10.97 7.50 6.84
C LEU A 759 -10.35 8.03 5.53
N CYS A 760 -10.70 7.43 4.40
CA CYS A 760 -10.06 7.70 3.10
C CYS A 760 -10.93 8.55 2.18
N ARG A 761 -12.00 9.13 2.71
CA ARG A 761 -13.06 9.80 1.95
C ARG A 761 -13.15 11.25 2.35
N TYR A 762 -13.16 12.12 1.36
CA TYR A 762 -13.38 13.54 1.55
C TYR A 762 -14.82 13.86 1.24
N THR A 763 -15.44 14.68 2.08
CA THR A 763 -16.86 15.04 1.94
C THR A 763 -16.96 16.54 1.73
N SER A 764 -17.64 16.96 0.66
CA SER A 764 -17.92 18.37 0.47
C SER A 764 -18.93 18.90 1.51
N PRO A 765 -18.94 20.21 1.77
CA PRO A 765 -20.11 20.87 2.34
C PRO A 765 -21.38 20.62 1.49
N GLY A 766 -22.55 20.78 2.11
CA GLY A 766 -23.84 20.64 1.43
C GLY A 766 -24.25 21.91 0.69
N SER A 767 -24.58 21.78 -0.58
CA SER A 767 -25.14 22.86 -1.41
C SER A 767 -26.65 22.73 -1.55
N ARG A 768 -27.40 23.77 -1.18
CA ARG A 768 -28.88 23.76 -1.21
C ARG A 768 -29.41 23.97 -2.62
N LEU A 769 -30.33 23.12 -3.08
CA LEU A 769 -31.08 23.34 -4.32
C LEU A 769 -32.28 24.25 -4.08
N ILE A 770 -32.29 25.41 -4.73
CA ILE A 770 -33.42 26.35 -4.68
C ILE A 770 -34.34 26.05 -5.87
N GLY A 771 -35.58 25.67 -5.60
CA GLY A 771 -36.62 25.49 -6.61
C GLY A 771 -37.37 26.77 -6.90
N LYS A 772 -37.63 27.05 -8.18
CA LYS A 772 -38.48 28.15 -8.63
C LYS A 772 -39.74 27.60 -9.29
N THR A 773 -40.89 28.15 -8.93
CA THR A 773 -42.20 27.72 -9.43
C THR A 773 -42.56 28.45 -10.72
N LEU A 774 -43.22 27.74 -11.65
CA LEU A 774 -43.75 28.35 -12.88
C LEU A 774 -45.05 29.09 -12.59
N SER A 775 -45.28 30.15 -13.34
CA SER A 775 -46.59 30.81 -13.40
C SER A 775 -47.54 30.00 -14.28
N VAL A 776 -48.82 30.01 -13.91
CA VAL A 776 -49.93 29.47 -14.72
C VAL A 776 -50.70 30.65 -15.30
N ALA A 777 -50.96 30.63 -16.60
CA ALA A 777 -51.71 31.69 -17.27
C ALA A 777 -53.09 31.92 -16.61
N PRO A 778 -53.62 33.15 -16.62
CA PRO A 778 -54.99 33.37 -16.16
C PRO A 778 -55.94 32.62 -17.10
N ALA A 779 -57.09 32.21 -16.58
CA ALA A 779 -58.12 31.56 -17.39
C ALA A 779 -58.80 32.58 -18.32
N SER A 780 -58.99 33.82 -17.85
CA SER A 780 -59.50 34.94 -18.64
C SER A 780 -59.05 36.29 -18.07
N ALA A 781 -59.05 37.31 -18.94
CA ALA A 781 -59.01 38.72 -18.57
C ALA A 781 -60.44 39.26 -18.54
N THR A 782 -60.77 40.09 -17.56
CA THR A 782 -62.11 40.62 -17.31
C THR A 782 -62.08 42.15 -17.27
N LYS A 783 -63.25 42.76 -17.49
CA LYS A 783 -63.50 44.20 -17.42
C LYS A 783 -64.80 44.40 -16.64
N ASN A 784 -64.89 45.46 -15.84
CA ASN A 784 -66.12 45.80 -15.13
C ASN A 784 -67.13 46.58 -15.99
N LYS A 785 -66.65 47.28 -17.02
CA LYS A 785 -67.45 48.08 -17.96
C LYS A 785 -67.02 47.78 -19.40
N ASN A 786 -67.91 47.98 -20.36
CA ASN A 786 -67.65 47.81 -21.79
C ASN A 786 -68.60 48.69 -22.61
N ASN A 787 -68.26 48.95 -23.88
CA ASN A 787 -69.04 49.83 -24.77
C ASN A 787 -69.16 51.23 -24.15
N ILE A 788 -68.05 51.76 -23.66
CA ILE A 788 -68.00 53.02 -22.91
C ILE A 788 -67.56 54.17 -23.82
N CYS A 789 -67.76 55.39 -23.36
CA CYS A 789 -67.17 56.56 -24.00
C CYS A 789 -65.68 56.79 -23.73
N PRO A 790 -64.97 57.52 -24.62
CA PRO A 790 -63.57 57.87 -24.43
C PRO A 790 -63.30 58.46 -23.04
N GLY A 791 -62.26 57.98 -22.36
CA GLY A 791 -61.80 58.53 -21.09
C GLY A 791 -62.49 57.96 -19.84
N ILE A 792 -63.56 57.17 -19.97
CA ILE A 792 -64.19 56.50 -18.83
C ILE A 792 -63.24 55.46 -18.22
N SER A 793 -63.09 55.51 -16.90
CA SER A 793 -62.23 54.56 -16.17
C SER A 793 -62.87 53.16 -16.11
N VAL A 794 -62.14 52.17 -16.63
CA VAL A 794 -62.48 50.75 -16.60
C VAL A 794 -61.49 50.02 -15.70
N SER A 795 -62.02 49.23 -14.78
CA SER A 795 -61.24 48.31 -13.97
C SER A 795 -61.10 46.97 -14.69
N LEU A 796 -59.87 46.63 -15.05
CA LEU A 796 -59.51 45.34 -15.65
C LEU A 796 -59.05 44.39 -14.55
N GLY A 797 -59.44 43.12 -14.66
CA GLY A 797 -59.10 42.07 -13.70
C GLY A 797 -58.73 40.76 -14.38
N ILE A 798 -58.29 39.79 -13.59
CA ILE A 798 -58.04 38.42 -14.06
C ILE A 798 -58.93 37.43 -13.30
N THR A 799 -59.27 36.32 -13.95
CA THR A 799 -59.85 35.14 -13.30
C THR A 799 -58.93 33.94 -13.47
N GLY A 800 -58.63 33.23 -12.37
CA GLY A 800 -57.72 32.07 -12.35
C GLY A 800 -56.25 32.43 -12.56
N GLY A 801 -55.43 31.40 -12.78
CA GLY A 801 -53.97 31.53 -12.88
C GLY A 801 -53.26 31.64 -11.53
N THR A 802 -51.94 31.42 -11.52
CA THR A 802 -51.10 31.53 -10.32
C THR A 802 -49.76 32.14 -10.69
N LEU A 803 -49.25 33.04 -9.85
CA LEU A 803 -47.90 33.60 -10.02
C LEU A 803 -46.85 32.61 -9.54
N GLY A 804 -45.83 32.40 -10.36
CA GLY A 804 -44.63 31.66 -9.99
C GLY A 804 -43.65 32.52 -9.19
N THR A 805 -42.42 32.01 -9.02
CA THR A 805 -41.38 32.71 -8.24
C THR A 805 -41.00 34.04 -8.88
N ASN A 806 -41.01 35.12 -8.08
CA ASN A 806 -40.76 36.51 -8.50
C ASN A 806 -41.63 36.97 -9.69
N ALA A 807 -42.77 36.32 -9.91
CA ALA A 807 -43.65 36.66 -11.01
C ALA A 807 -44.61 37.81 -10.67
N SER A 808 -44.99 38.57 -11.69
CA SER A 808 -46.02 39.61 -11.59
C SER A 808 -46.98 39.54 -12.77
N TRP A 809 -48.24 39.90 -12.54
CA TRP A 809 -49.20 40.13 -13.60
C TRP A 809 -48.88 41.44 -14.29
N ARG A 810 -48.67 41.40 -15.61
CA ARG A 810 -48.36 42.57 -16.42
C ARG A 810 -49.42 42.75 -17.50
N TRP A 811 -49.94 43.97 -17.57
CA TRP A 811 -50.98 44.37 -18.50
C TRP A 811 -50.40 45.20 -19.63
N TYR A 812 -50.73 44.85 -20.86
CA TYR A 812 -50.26 45.48 -22.08
C TYR A 812 -51.43 45.97 -22.93
N SER A 813 -51.24 47.02 -23.72
CA SER A 813 -52.19 47.44 -24.76
C SER A 813 -51.65 47.17 -26.17
N GLY A 814 -52.56 47.02 -27.13
CA GLY A 814 -52.27 46.81 -28.56
C GLY A 814 -51.94 45.36 -28.90
N SER A 815 -50.95 44.76 -28.24
CA SER A 815 -50.58 43.35 -28.40
C SER A 815 -50.04 42.75 -27.10
N CYS A 816 -49.94 41.41 -27.05
CA CYS A 816 -49.24 40.73 -25.96
C CYS A 816 -47.76 41.16 -25.95
N ALA A 817 -47.30 41.76 -24.85
CA ALA A 817 -45.98 42.43 -24.74
C ALA A 817 -45.84 43.77 -25.49
N GLY A 818 -46.95 44.44 -25.81
CA GLY A 818 -46.95 45.80 -26.36
C GLY A 818 -46.58 46.86 -25.31
N THR A 819 -47.34 47.95 -25.25
CA THR A 819 -47.11 49.02 -24.26
C THR A 819 -47.58 48.56 -22.88
N LEU A 820 -46.69 48.53 -21.89
CA LEU A 820 -47.06 48.20 -20.50
C LEU A 820 -47.95 49.30 -19.92
N VAL A 821 -49.18 48.96 -19.52
CA VAL A 821 -50.16 49.90 -18.97
C VAL A 821 -50.40 49.73 -17.48
N GLY A 822 -49.94 48.63 -16.88
CA GLY A 822 -50.03 48.43 -15.42
C GLY A 822 -49.55 47.06 -14.95
N THR A 823 -49.44 46.93 -13.64
CA THR A 823 -49.05 45.68 -12.96
C THR A 823 -49.99 45.38 -11.79
N GLY A 824 -50.32 44.11 -11.61
CA GLY A 824 -51.25 43.64 -10.57
C GLY A 824 -52.39 42.79 -11.11
N SER A 825 -53.10 42.11 -10.20
CA SER A 825 -54.28 41.30 -10.54
C SER A 825 -55.46 42.15 -11.04
N THR A 826 -55.45 43.44 -10.70
CA THR A 826 -56.43 44.43 -11.14
C THR A 826 -55.71 45.74 -11.43
N ILE A 827 -56.10 46.41 -12.52
CA ILE A 827 -55.62 47.76 -12.88
C ILE A 827 -56.80 48.61 -13.35
N ASN A 828 -56.66 49.93 -13.29
CA ASN A 828 -57.61 50.86 -13.88
C ASN A 828 -57.00 51.49 -15.14
N VAL A 829 -57.78 51.57 -16.21
CA VAL A 829 -57.39 52.17 -17.50
C VAL A 829 -58.48 53.13 -17.97
N THR A 830 -58.12 54.14 -18.75
CA THR A 830 -59.03 55.15 -19.32
C THR A 830 -58.83 55.22 -20.85
N PRO A 831 -59.30 54.22 -21.62
CA PRO A 831 -59.12 54.19 -23.07
C PRO A 831 -59.89 55.33 -23.75
N SER A 832 -59.28 55.98 -24.75
CA SER A 832 -59.95 56.95 -25.62
C SER A 832 -60.38 56.39 -26.97
N VAL A 833 -59.92 55.18 -27.33
CA VAL A 833 -60.32 54.42 -28.53
C VAL A 833 -60.49 52.95 -28.18
N THR A 834 -61.25 52.18 -28.98
CA THR A 834 -61.43 50.74 -28.76
C THR A 834 -60.08 50.05 -28.62
N THR A 835 -59.79 49.53 -27.43
CA THR A 835 -58.46 49.03 -27.08
C THR A 835 -58.55 47.61 -26.56
N THR A 836 -57.73 46.73 -27.12
CA THR A 836 -57.54 45.37 -26.57
C THR A 836 -56.36 45.37 -25.60
N TYR A 837 -56.65 44.95 -24.38
CA TYR A 837 -55.68 44.78 -23.31
C TYR A 837 -55.32 43.31 -23.15
N TYR A 838 -54.06 43.05 -22.82
CA TYR A 838 -53.51 41.70 -22.69
C TYR A 838 -52.85 41.56 -21.32
N VAL A 839 -53.15 40.49 -20.60
CA VAL A 839 -52.52 40.18 -19.31
C VAL A 839 -51.80 38.85 -19.38
N ARG A 840 -50.57 38.82 -18.86
CA ARG A 840 -49.78 37.60 -18.65
C ARG A 840 -48.98 37.69 -17.37
N ALA A 841 -48.57 36.54 -16.85
CA ALA A 841 -47.56 36.51 -15.80
C ALA A 841 -46.17 36.54 -16.43
N GLU A 842 -45.30 37.37 -15.86
CA GLU A 842 -43.87 37.41 -16.17
C GLU A 842 -43.10 37.15 -14.89
N GLY A 843 -42.26 36.11 -14.87
CA GLY A 843 -41.41 35.76 -13.74
C GLY A 843 -40.16 35.00 -14.15
N ASP A 844 -39.39 34.53 -13.17
CA ASP A 844 -38.06 33.94 -13.39
C ASP A 844 -38.05 32.70 -14.30
N CYS A 845 -39.15 31.93 -14.30
CA CYS A 845 -39.19 30.61 -14.94
C CYS A 845 -39.94 30.54 -16.25
N ASN A 846 -40.93 31.40 -16.43
CA ASN A 846 -41.68 31.47 -17.66
C ASN A 846 -42.41 32.80 -17.75
N THR A 847 -42.72 33.13 -18.99
CA THR A 847 -43.73 34.12 -19.35
C THR A 847 -44.94 33.35 -19.87
N THR A 848 -46.11 33.55 -19.27
CA THR A 848 -47.32 32.81 -19.66
C THR A 848 -47.90 33.33 -20.98
N ALA A 849 -48.77 32.55 -21.62
CA ALA A 849 -49.63 33.07 -22.67
C ALA A 849 -50.49 34.24 -22.15
N CYS A 850 -50.79 35.20 -23.03
CA CYS A 850 -51.67 36.31 -22.69
C CYS A 850 -53.15 35.88 -22.74
N GLN A 851 -53.94 36.44 -21.83
CA GLN A 851 -55.38 36.56 -22.01
C GLN A 851 -55.71 37.97 -22.46
N ALA A 852 -56.65 38.09 -23.40
CA ALA A 852 -57.06 39.36 -23.95
C ALA A 852 -58.44 39.77 -23.44
N VAL A 853 -58.64 41.05 -23.24
CA VAL A 853 -59.95 41.67 -23.02
C VAL A 853 -60.01 42.96 -23.82
N THR A 854 -61.00 43.06 -24.70
CA THR A 854 -61.25 44.27 -25.50
C THR A 854 -62.21 45.16 -24.77
N VAL A 855 -61.87 46.43 -24.56
CA VAL A 855 -62.82 47.46 -24.15
C VAL A 855 -63.24 48.18 -25.42
N PHE A 856 -64.51 48.04 -25.79
CA PHE A 856 -65.06 48.75 -26.93
C PHE A 856 -65.41 50.19 -26.53
N ILE A 857 -64.99 51.12 -27.37
CA ILE A 857 -65.49 52.49 -27.41
C ILE A 857 -66.51 52.56 -28.53
N SER A 858 -67.76 52.83 -28.19
CA SER A 858 -68.89 52.77 -29.12
C SER A 858 -69.62 54.09 -29.32
N CYS A 859 -69.42 55.08 -28.44
CA CYS A 859 -69.93 56.42 -28.66
C CYS A 859 -68.87 57.26 -29.37
N ASP A 860 -69.33 58.13 -30.27
CA ASP A 860 -68.58 59.27 -30.80
C ASP A 860 -68.99 60.48 -29.96
N ILE A 861 -68.01 61.22 -29.43
CA ILE A 861 -68.26 62.33 -28.48
C ILE A 861 -67.96 63.71 -29.10
N ASP A 862 -67.60 63.72 -30.38
CA ASP A 862 -67.21 64.87 -31.20
C ASP A 862 -67.45 64.44 -32.67
N LYS A 863 -68.74 64.41 -33.05
CA LYS A 863 -69.23 63.74 -34.27
C LYS A 863 -68.78 64.43 -35.55
N ASP A 864 -68.68 65.75 -35.54
CA ASP A 864 -68.23 66.56 -36.67
C ASP A 864 -66.71 66.82 -36.68
N LYS A 865 -66.03 66.57 -35.55
CA LYS A 865 -64.56 66.60 -35.34
C LYS A 865 -63.98 68.00 -35.33
N ASP A 866 -64.72 68.96 -34.83
CA ASP A 866 -64.26 70.34 -34.68
C ASP A 866 -63.38 70.53 -33.41
N GLY A 867 -63.42 69.57 -32.47
CA GLY A 867 -62.67 69.56 -31.22
C GLY A 867 -63.47 70.06 -30.00
N ILE A 868 -64.75 70.33 -30.17
CA ILE A 868 -65.74 70.62 -29.14
C ILE A 868 -66.60 69.36 -28.96
N PRO A 869 -66.79 68.86 -27.73
CA PRO A 869 -67.60 67.65 -27.56
C PRO A 869 -69.10 67.87 -27.78
N ASP A 870 -69.83 66.89 -28.33
CA ASP A 870 -71.26 66.94 -28.66
C ASP A 870 -72.18 67.48 -27.53
N TRP A 871 -71.87 67.11 -26.28
CA TRP A 871 -72.65 67.54 -25.11
C TRP A 871 -72.37 69.00 -24.72
N VAL A 872 -71.22 69.56 -25.14
CA VAL A 872 -70.91 70.98 -25.03
C VAL A 872 -71.71 71.77 -26.07
N GLU A 873 -71.77 71.26 -27.30
CA GLU A 873 -72.48 71.84 -28.44
C GLU A 873 -73.99 71.74 -28.30
N SER A 874 -74.46 70.78 -27.51
CA SER A 874 -75.85 70.70 -27.06
C SER A 874 -76.27 71.91 -26.20
N ASN A 875 -75.33 72.75 -25.77
CA ASN A 875 -75.55 74.03 -25.07
C ASN A 875 -76.45 73.94 -23.81
N MET A 876 -76.46 72.77 -23.16
CA MET A 876 -77.25 72.52 -21.96
C MET A 876 -76.43 72.81 -20.72
N ALA A 877 -76.61 73.99 -20.10
CA ALA A 877 -75.85 74.39 -18.91
C ALA A 877 -75.91 73.37 -17.73
N ALA A 878 -77.00 72.60 -17.63
CA ALA A 878 -77.16 71.55 -16.62
C ALA A 878 -76.21 70.35 -16.83
N ALA A 879 -75.77 70.10 -18.07
CA ALA A 879 -74.85 69.01 -18.41
C ALA A 879 -73.45 69.23 -17.81
N PHE A 880 -73.02 70.48 -17.67
CA PHE A 880 -71.71 70.90 -17.13
C PHE A 880 -71.67 71.02 -15.61
N ALA A 881 -72.83 71.04 -14.95
CA ALA A 881 -72.89 71.10 -13.50
C ALA A 881 -72.47 69.75 -12.91
N ASP A 882 -71.96 69.78 -11.68
CA ASP A 882 -71.75 68.60 -10.86
C ASP A 882 -72.77 68.68 -9.71
N ALA A 883 -73.96 68.11 -9.93
CA ALA A 883 -75.10 68.29 -9.03
C ALA A 883 -74.90 67.66 -7.65
N ASN A 884 -74.02 66.66 -7.53
CA ASN A 884 -73.77 65.94 -6.30
C ASN A 884 -72.35 66.12 -5.73
N SER A 885 -71.53 66.97 -6.38
CA SER A 885 -70.17 67.32 -5.97
C SER A 885 -69.20 66.14 -5.90
N ASN A 886 -69.38 65.12 -6.74
CA ASN A 886 -68.49 63.95 -6.79
C ASN A 886 -67.29 64.13 -7.75
N GLY A 887 -67.20 65.28 -8.41
CA GLY A 887 -66.16 65.64 -9.36
C GLY A 887 -66.43 65.20 -10.81
N ILE A 888 -67.61 64.64 -11.10
CA ILE A 888 -68.05 64.24 -12.44
C ILE A 888 -69.21 65.14 -12.85
N ILE A 889 -69.16 65.69 -14.06
CA ILE A 889 -70.26 66.51 -14.58
C ILE A 889 -71.48 65.65 -14.89
N ASN A 890 -72.69 66.22 -14.78
CA ASN A 890 -73.95 65.50 -14.91
C ASN A 890 -74.12 64.77 -16.26
N ALA A 891 -73.44 65.23 -17.32
CA ALA A 891 -73.39 64.56 -18.63
C ALA A 891 -72.81 63.13 -18.55
N TYR A 892 -71.91 62.88 -17.60
CA TYR A 892 -71.17 61.63 -17.47
C TYR A 892 -71.33 60.97 -16.09
N ASP A 893 -72.26 61.45 -15.27
CA ASP A 893 -72.43 60.97 -13.91
C ASP A 893 -73.70 60.12 -13.75
N PRO A 894 -73.57 58.77 -13.69
CA PRO A 894 -74.70 57.88 -13.46
C PRO A 894 -75.40 58.09 -12.11
N THR A 895 -74.77 58.83 -11.19
CA THR A 895 -75.34 59.17 -9.88
C THR A 895 -76.06 60.52 -9.87
N TYR A 896 -76.11 61.21 -11.01
CA TYR A 896 -76.97 62.37 -11.23
C TYR A 896 -78.46 61.95 -11.09
N PRO A 897 -79.26 62.62 -10.24
CA PRO A 897 -80.69 62.37 -10.16
C PRO A 897 -81.37 62.72 -11.49
N GLY A 898 -81.82 61.69 -12.22
CA GLY A 898 -82.36 61.84 -13.58
C GLY A 898 -81.38 61.46 -14.68
N PHE A 899 -80.27 60.77 -14.37
CA PHE A 899 -79.43 60.15 -15.40
C PHE A 899 -80.20 59.07 -16.16
N VAL A 900 -80.22 59.19 -17.48
CA VAL A 900 -80.86 58.26 -18.40
C VAL A 900 -79.83 57.88 -19.45
N ASP A 901 -79.65 56.59 -19.69
CA ASP A 901 -78.67 56.05 -20.64
C ASP A 901 -79.23 54.71 -21.16
N TYR A 902 -80.07 54.79 -22.19
CA TYR A 902 -80.73 53.64 -22.77
C TYR A 902 -79.84 52.90 -23.76
N ASN A 903 -78.91 53.61 -24.40
CA ASN A 903 -77.95 53.01 -25.33
C ASN A 903 -76.76 52.33 -24.59
N ASN A 904 -76.65 52.52 -23.26
CA ASN A 904 -75.63 52.01 -22.33
C ASN A 904 -74.19 52.44 -22.68
N ASP A 905 -74.00 53.65 -23.21
CA ASP A 905 -72.69 54.20 -23.54
C ASP A 905 -72.04 55.04 -22.41
N TYR A 906 -72.77 55.21 -21.31
CA TYR A 906 -72.41 55.98 -20.11
C TYR A 906 -72.40 57.50 -20.33
N ILE A 907 -73.09 58.00 -21.36
CA ILE A 907 -73.50 59.40 -21.49
C ILE A 907 -74.99 59.50 -21.17
N ASN A 908 -75.36 60.62 -20.54
CA ASN A 908 -76.75 60.90 -20.24
C ASN A 908 -77.48 61.33 -21.52
N ASP A 909 -78.40 60.50 -22.02
CA ASP A 909 -79.23 60.76 -23.20
C ASP A 909 -80.00 62.09 -23.09
N ASN A 910 -80.33 62.53 -21.86
CA ASN A 910 -81.00 63.82 -21.62
C ASN A 910 -80.20 65.05 -22.06
N PHE A 911 -78.90 64.91 -22.28
CA PHE A 911 -77.98 66.01 -22.55
C PHE A 911 -77.32 65.91 -23.93
N GLN A 912 -77.82 65.04 -24.80
CA GLN A 912 -77.36 64.93 -26.19
C GLN A 912 -78.51 65.23 -27.14
N ALA A 913 -78.23 66.02 -28.18
CA ALA A 913 -79.21 66.31 -29.21
C ALA A 913 -79.72 65.03 -29.90
N ASP A 914 -78.82 64.08 -30.20
CA ASP A 914 -79.17 62.78 -30.81
C ASP A 914 -79.44 61.66 -29.80
N GLY A 915 -79.38 61.96 -28.50
CA GLY A 915 -79.87 61.06 -27.46
C GLY A 915 -81.37 60.83 -27.58
N ASP A 916 -81.89 59.84 -26.87
CA ASP A 916 -83.32 59.53 -26.81
C ASP A 916 -83.75 59.46 -25.34
N SER A 917 -84.22 60.59 -24.82
CA SER A 917 -84.45 60.79 -23.38
C SER A 917 -85.62 60.01 -22.82
N ASP A 918 -86.62 59.70 -23.64
CA ASP A 918 -87.83 58.98 -23.24
C ASP A 918 -87.96 57.59 -23.89
N ASN A 919 -86.98 57.21 -24.71
CA ASN A 919 -86.80 55.90 -25.35
C ASN A 919 -87.95 55.53 -26.29
N ASP A 920 -88.48 56.52 -27.02
CA ASP A 920 -89.54 56.32 -28.00
C ASP A 920 -89.01 56.03 -29.42
N GLY A 921 -87.69 56.13 -29.60
CA GLY A 921 -86.96 55.88 -30.85
C GLY A 921 -86.78 57.13 -31.72
N ILE A 922 -87.19 58.32 -31.25
CA ILE A 922 -86.99 59.59 -31.92
C ILE A 922 -85.91 60.38 -31.16
N PRO A 923 -84.83 60.85 -31.84
CA PRO A 923 -83.80 61.64 -31.17
C PRO A 923 -84.33 62.96 -30.61
N ASN A 924 -83.78 63.41 -29.48
CA ASN A 924 -84.26 64.60 -28.74
C ASN A 924 -84.41 65.85 -29.61
N TYR A 925 -83.52 66.07 -30.59
CA TYR A 925 -83.57 67.22 -31.49
C TYR A 925 -84.75 67.19 -32.48
N LEU A 926 -85.30 66.01 -32.78
CA LEU A 926 -86.48 65.85 -33.63
C LEU A 926 -87.74 65.58 -32.82
N ASP A 927 -87.59 65.15 -31.58
CA ASP A 927 -88.71 64.78 -30.74
C ASP A 927 -89.52 66.03 -30.32
N THR A 928 -90.81 66.00 -30.62
CA THR A 928 -91.77 67.05 -30.23
C THR A 928 -92.18 66.95 -28.76
N GLY A 929 -91.96 65.78 -28.14
CA GLY A 929 -92.18 65.51 -26.72
C GLY A 929 -91.04 66.01 -25.83
N PHE A 930 -89.87 66.29 -26.41
CA PHE A 930 -88.68 66.67 -25.66
C PHE A 930 -88.90 67.95 -24.83
N PRO A 931 -88.73 67.91 -23.49
CA PRO A 931 -89.09 69.03 -22.63
C PRO A 931 -88.38 70.34 -22.97
N GLY A 932 -89.18 71.37 -23.21
CA GLY A 932 -88.69 72.73 -23.44
C GLY A 932 -88.21 73.01 -24.87
N ARG A 933 -88.59 72.18 -25.86
CA ARG A 933 -88.27 72.38 -27.28
C ARG A 933 -88.64 73.75 -27.81
N ILE A 934 -87.76 74.31 -28.65
CA ILE A 934 -87.94 75.57 -29.36
C ILE A 934 -87.65 75.30 -30.85
N ASP A 935 -88.50 75.77 -31.76
CA ASP A 935 -88.33 75.58 -33.21
C ASP A 935 -88.90 76.84 -33.89
N THR A 936 -88.09 77.90 -33.93
CA THR A 936 -88.53 79.26 -34.26
C THR A 936 -88.54 79.48 -35.78
N ASN A 937 -87.68 78.79 -36.51
CA ASN A 937 -87.60 78.84 -37.98
C ASN A 937 -88.54 77.79 -38.65
N ALA A 938 -89.12 76.86 -37.87
CA ALA A 938 -90.07 75.84 -38.30
C ALA A 938 -89.48 74.78 -39.25
N ASP A 939 -88.20 74.46 -39.12
CA ASP A 939 -87.53 73.44 -39.94
C ASP A 939 -87.65 72.01 -39.37
N GLY A 940 -88.15 71.86 -38.14
CA GLY A 940 -88.36 70.58 -37.49
C GLY A 940 -87.22 70.13 -36.58
N VAL A 941 -86.14 70.90 -36.47
CA VAL A 941 -85.04 70.72 -35.53
C VAL A 941 -85.26 71.63 -34.31
N ASP A 942 -84.83 71.21 -33.13
CA ASP A 942 -84.89 72.04 -31.93
C ASP A 942 -83.75 73.09 -31.97
N ASP A 943 -84.10 74.37 -32.07
CA ASP A 943 -83.19 75.54 -32.09
C ASP A 943 -82.19 75.55 -30.91
N ARG A 944 -82.44 74.78 -29.85
CA ARG A 944 -81.48 74.64 -28.73
C ARG A 944 -80.26 73.81 -29.11
N PHE A 945 -80.42 72.95 -30.10
CA PHE A 945 -79.40 72.08 -30.65
C PHE A 945 -78.96 72.50 -32.06
N ASP A 946 -79.54 73.55 -32.64
CA ASP A 946 -79.20 74.16 -33.93
C ASP A 946 -79.18 75.69 -33.75
N THR A 947 -77.99 76.25 -33.52
CA THR A 947 -77.84 77.62 -33.03
C THR A 947 -77.95 78.65 -34.14
N ASP A 948 -77.47 78.31 -35.35
CA ASP A 948 -77.48 79.20 -36.50
C ASP A 948 -78.75 79.06 -37.36
N LEU A 949 -79.59 78.07 -37.03
CA LEU A 949 -80.94 77.82 -37.53
C LEU A 949 -80.94 77.37 -39.00
N ASP A 950 -79.98 76.53 -39.37
CA ASP A 950 -79.79 76.04 -40.75
C ASP A 950 -80.39 74.63 -40.99
N GLY A 951 -80.85 73.96 -39.94
CA GLY A 951 -81.46 72.63 -39.94
C GLY A 951 -80.48 71.49 -39.66
N ILE A 952 -79.21 71.78 -39.35
CA ILE A 952 -78.20 70.82 -38.91
C ILE A 952 -77.92 71.10 -37.43
N ILE A 953 -77.99 70.06 -36.61
CA ILE A 953 -77.68 70.21 -35.19
C ILE A 953 -76.20 70.49 -34.99
N ASN A 954 -75.87 71.39 -34.05
CA ASN A 954 -74.54 71.91 -33.73
C ASN A 954 -73.47 70.81 -33.74
N MET A 955 -73.71 69.67 -33.08
CA MET A 955 -72.74 68.57 -33.00
C MET A 955 -72.49 67.81 -34.34
N LEU A 956 -73.20 68.17 -35.40
CA LEU A 956 -73.00 67.69 -36.77
C LEU A 956 -72.61 68.85 -37.71
N ASP A 957 -72.48 70.07 -37.19
CA ASP A 957 -72.39 71.31 -37.96
C ASP A 957 -71.12 72.11 -37.63
N LEU A 958 -70.23 72.26 -38.62
CA LEU A 958 -68.87 72.79 -38.43
C LEU A 958 -68.80 74.32 -38.30
N ASP A 959 -69.87 75.04 -38.64
CA ASP A 959 -69.94 76.51 -38.54
C ASP A 959 -70.80 77.07 -37.40
N SER A 960 -71.29 76.19 -36.52
CA SER A 960 -72.09 76.52 -35.33
C SER A 960 -71.31 76.70 -34.02
#